data_AF-A0A178B7Z2-F1
#
_entry.id   AF-A0A178B7Z2-F1
#
_cell.length_a   1.000
_cell.length_b   1.000
_cell.length_c   1.000
_cell.angle_alpha   90.00
_cell.angle_beta   90.00
_cell.angle_gamma   90.00
#
_symmetry.space_group_name_H-M   'P 1'
#
loop_
_entity.id
_entity.type
_entity.pdbx_description
1 polymer ?
#
loop_
_entity_poly.entity_id
_entity_poly.type
_entity_poly.pdbx_seq_one_letter_code
_entity_poly.pdbx_strand_id
1 'polypeptide(L)'
;MGRISKGQDVQLSFRQNSSLVAGRTRSSSDSVCLSGNHSLCRGLRRYSLASTTSFTDTAPQLRKRLEKELGIPSLLFERLYRQLNGFAGHNVQLDREQKVETYTHWSRFTVKQTYENLMPKRTFTPHVSYHQPGLENRSDNRSIHGPQSVLHGWEWYEMGFFVSWKPSGSLTLICFDLPTKSQSNIQSIIESQQIDISNPYSTFLLILDELLRLYDDSVWSIRNHISHWEATERQQKTPIETNYSRLHEIARHSVHVNETLSVAIRSLETMGQHYRDFRANTDLDLGQGKHRRWDSLGSRMSFQRQFLENLLQRSTSNNARIQNEIALMARNQQFTIGWISPLPLEKEAARLTLDEEYPQEDVQHQNTFYLGGRIGQHKVVIGVQRKIGLSGAAVLAEKMRAGFPNIKYFVLVGIAGGVPRHGPTGASSEIVLGDVVVSSPRGNHGGVLQYDKGAWQGEGRLNFRGHTNGIPGDLLAALNNFRGEGWSRTNIPLTLKKMRLKLDERRQHQFDDPGPTRDRLFEDEYDHQGTELDDCKDCCDADQTISRSERGDGATRLLDEPLVHFGNIASSNQLQISARERNRVQLEHEAICFEMEAAGVMEEYPCIVIRGICDYADSHKNKGWQNYAAATAAACAKGLLSMIPAIEVTDSDKIASSSSHQPATQSFNVTFGKNNKGFQSGGPIYGGVNGLRFGGA
;
A
#
# COMPACT_ATOMS: atom_id res chain seq x y z
N MET A 1 66.97 -49.83 -10.07
CA MET A 1 66.58 -49.07 -11.29
C MET A 1 65.34 -49.76 -11.83
N GLY A 2 64.11 -49.29 -11.56
CA GLY A 2 63.42 -48.12 -12.15
C GLY A 2 62.69 -48.56 -13.43
N ARG A 3 61.38 -48.41 -13.68
CA ARG A 3 60.32 -47.53 -13.13
C ARG A 3 58.94 -48.13 -13.43
N ILE A 4 57.97 -47.73 -12.61
CA ILE A 4 56.54 -48.02 -12.63
C ILE A 4 55.75 -46.96 -13.43
N SER A 5 54.55 -47.36 -13.89
CA SER A 5 53.33 -46.58 -14.22
C SER A 5 53.02 -46.25 -15.70
N LYS A 6 51.83 -46.70 -16.12
CA LYS A 6 50.97 -46.03 -17.10
C LYS A 6 49.64 -45.75 -16.39
N GLY A 7 49.33 -44.46 -16.22
CA GLY A 7 48.02 -43.99 -15.77
C GLY A 7 47.02 -43.98 -16.92
N GLN A 8 45.79 -44.42 -16.65
CA GLN A 8 44.65 -44.31 -17.55
C GLN A 8 44.03 -42.91 -17.42
N ASP A 9 43.96 -42.15 -18.51
CA ASP A 9 43.12 -40.95 -18.62
C ASP A 9 41.67 -41.42 -18.88
N VAL A 10 40.73 -41.02 -18.00
CA VAL A 10 39.29 -41.29 -18.15
C VAL A 10 38.62 -40.08 -18.77
N GLN A 11 38.07 -40.25 -19.97
CA GLN A 11 37.29 -39.25 -20.71
C GLN A 11 35.82 -39.31 -20.25
N LEU A 12 35.29 -38.22 -19.69
CA LEU A 12 33.86 -38.08 -19.33
C LEU A 12 33.07 -37.58 -20.55
N SER A 13 32.39 -38.47 -21.27
CA SER A 13 31.45 -38.11 -22.34
C SER A 13 30.01 -37.98 -21.79
N PHE A 14 29.40 -36.82 -21.91
CA PHE A 14 28.01 -36.58 -21.57
C PHE A 14 27.11 -36.96 -22.76
N ARG A 15 26.26 -37.99 -22.61
CA ARG A 15 25.15 -38.26 -23.55
C ARG A 15 23.88 -37.61 -23.02
N GLN A 16 23.31 -36.68 -23.78
CA GLN A 16 21.93 -36.24 -23.57
C GLN A 16 20.98 -37.41 -23.89
N ASN A 17 20.17 -37.83 -22.91
CA ASN A 17 19.00 -38.66 -23.17
C ASN A 17 17.80 -37.72 -23.37
N SER A 18 17.42 -37.51 -24.62
CA SER A 18 16.14 -36.90 -24.97
C SER A 18 15.10 -38.01 -25.18
N SER A 19 14.10 -38.09 -24.32
CA SER A 19 12.90 -38.89 -24.56
C SER A 19 11.65 -38.02 -24.45
N LEU A 20 10.90 -38.01 -25.55
CA LEU A 20 9.48 -37.63 -25.72
C LEU A 20 9.14 -36.13 -25.70
N VAL A 21 8.86 -35.55 -26.89
CA VAL A 21 7.50 -35.26 -27.40
C VAL A 21 7.59 -35.05 -28.91
N ALA A 22 6.67 -35.68 -29.66
CA ALA A 22 6.57 -35.59 -31.11
C ALA A 22 6.01 -34.23 -31.57
N GLY A 23 6.66 -33.60 -32.54
CA GLY A 23 6.17 -32.41 -33.24
C GLY A 23 7.09 -32.08 -34.41
N ARG A 24 6.69 -32.46 -35.63
CA ARG A 24 7.42 -32.16 -36.87
C ARG A 24 7.39 -30.65 -37.14
N THR A 25 8.55 -30.01 -37.20
CA THR A 25 8.87 -28.95 -38.19
C THR A 25 10.39 -28.85 -38.34
N ARG A 26 10.87 -28.99 -39.58
CA ARG A 26 12.27 -28.88 -40.00
C ARG A 26 12.72 -27.41 -39.98
N SER A 27 13.84 -27.08 -39.32
CA SER A 27 14.86 -26.14 -39.84
C SER A 27 16.13 -26.14 -38.98
N SER A 28 17.24 -26.53 -39.59
CA SER A 28 18.67 -26.25 -39.29
C SER A 28 19.13 -26.26 -37.83
N SER A 29 19.62 -27.41 -37.39
CA SER A 29 20.50 -27.60 -36.23
C SER A 29 21.95 -27.73 -36.70
N ASP A 30 22.78 -26.72 -36.45
CA ASP A 30 24.25 -26.86 -36.45
C ASP A 30 24.75 -26.62 -35.02
N SER A 31 24.99 -27.69 -34.28
CA SER A 31 25.85 -27.69 -33.10
C SER A 31 26.98 -28.67 -33.34
N VAL A 32 28.12 -28.10 -33.73
CA VAL A 32 29.35 -28.79 -34.09
C VAL A 32 29.99 -29.37 -32.82
N CYS A 33 29.97 -30.70 -32.70
CA CYS A 33 31.02 -31.44 -32.00
C CYS A 33 31.98 -31.98 -33.07
N LEU A 34 33.21 -31.46 -33.15
CA LEU A 34 34.28 -32.07 -33.92
C LEU A 34 35.48 -32.35 -33.02
N SER A 35 35.78 -33.63 -32.89
CA SER A 35 37.02 -34.18 -32.34
C SER A 35 38.12 -34.22 -33.41
N GLY A 36 39.37 -34.02 -33.00
CA GLY A 36 40.51 -34.75 -33.56
C GLY A 36 41.52 -33.92 -34.36
N ASN A 37 42.64 -33.56 -33.72
CA ASN A 37 43.95 -33.78 -34.33
C ASN A 37 45.02 -33.99 -33.26
N HIS A 38 45.52 -35.23 -33.21
CA HIS A 38 46.65 -35.64 -32.38
C HIS A 38 47.96 -35.24 -33.08
N SER A 39 48.41 -34.00 -32.88
CA SER A 39 49.82 -33.61 -33.02
C SER A 39 49.97 -32.12 -32.70
N LEU A 40 50.92 -31.77 -31.84
CA LEU A 40 51.31 -30.41 -31.41
C LEU A 40 50.37 -29.73 -30.40
N CYS A 41 50.47 -30.11 -29.12
CA CYS A 41 50.29 -29.20 -27.98
C CYS A 41 50.90 -29.85 -26.72
N ARG A 42 52.24 -29.82 -26.59
CA ARG A 42 52.88 -29.99 -25.28
C ARG A 42 52.62 -28.70 -24.50
N GLY A 43 51.61 -28.71 -23.63
CA GLY A 43 51.32 -27.61 -22.70
C GLY A 43 49.84 -27.25 -22.53
N LEU A 44 48.92 -28.23 -22.43
CA LEU A 44 47.49 -27.94 -22.24
C LEU A 44 47.13 -27.82 -20.75
N ARG A 45 46.84 -26.59 -20.31
CA ARG A 45 46.16 -26.30 -19.04
C ARG A 45 44.79 -27.01 -19.04
N ARG A 46 44.55 -27.95 -18.13
CA ARG A 46 43.30 -28.74 -18.04
C ARG A 46 42.24 -27.97 -17.23
N TYR A 47 41.46 -27.12 -17.91
CA TYR A 47 40.22 -26.53 -17.37
C TYR A 47 39.01 -27.29 -17.93
N SER A 48 38.04 -27.65 -17.08
CA SER A 48 36.79 -28.31 -17.49
C SER A 48 35.59 -27.64 -16.82
N LEU A 49 34.63 -27.20 -17.64
CA LEU A 49 33.32 -26.68 -17.22
C LEU A 49 32.24 -27.70 -17.57
N ALA A 50 31.39 -28.03 -16.61
CA ALA A 50 30.16 -28.79 -16.85
C ALA A 50 28.97 -28.04 -16.26
N SER A 51 27.88 -27.92 -17.04
CA SER A 51 26.60 -27.38 -16.60
C SER A 51 25.51 -28.44 -16.79
N THR A 52 24.62 -28.60 -15.81
CA THR A 52 23.45 -29.49 -15.90
C THR A 52 22.18 -28.75 -15.51
N THR A 53 21.06 -29.10 -16.16
CA THR A 53 19.75 -28.48 -15.97
C THR A 53 19.14 -28.77 -14.61
N SER A 54 19.66 -29.75 -13.87
CA SER A 54 19.17 -30.07 -12.53
C SER A 54 20.19 -30.79 -11.64
N PHE A 55 20.41 -30.28 -10.44
CA PHE A 55 21.05 -30.99 -9.34
C PHE A 55 20.19 -32.18 -8.85
N THR A 56 18.87 -32.15 -9.05
CA THR A 56 17.94 -33.23 -8.66
C THR A 56 17.89 -34.39 -9.66
N ASP A 57 18.11 -34.12 -10.95
CA ASP A 57 18.07 -35.12 -12.03
C ASP A 57 19.43 -35.75 -12.34
N THR A 58 20.44 -35.42 -11.52
CA THR A 58 21.78 -36.00 -11.61
C THR A 58 21.66 -37.51 -11.37
N ALA A 59 21.57 -38.31 -12.44
CA ALA A 59 21.27 -39.74 -12.38
C ALA A 59 22.07 -40.46 -11.28
N PRO A 60 21.53 -41.50 -10.60
CA PRO A 60 22.22 -42.19 -9.51
C PRO A 60 23.64 -42.67 -9.86
N GLN A 61 23.90 -42.94 -11.14
CA GLN A 61 25.21 -43.32 -11.66
C GLN A 61 26.20 -42.14 -11.74
N LEU A 62 25.73 -40.92 -12.01
CA LEU A 62 26.55 -39.71 -12.04
C LEU A 62 26.92 -39.27 -10.62
N ARG A 63 26.01 -39.41 -9.64
CA ARG A 63 26.29 -39.15 -8.21
C ARG A 63 27.50 -39.95 -7.71
N LYS A 64 27.52 -41.27 -7.92
CA LYS A 64 28.64 -42.13 -7.51
C LYS A 64 29.97 -41.73 -8.17
N ARG A 65 29.93 -41.23 -9.42
CA ARG A 65 31.13 -40.73 -10.11
C ARG A 65 31.58 -39.38 -9.56
N LEU A 66 30.66 -38.45 -9.29
CA LEU A 66 30.98 -37.17 -8.67
C LEU A 66 31.57 -37.35 -7.26
N GLU A 67 31.01 -38.25 -6.45
CA GLU A 67 31.54 -38.59 -5.12
C GLU A 67 32.95 -39.22 -5.22
N LYS A 68 33.14 -40.19 -6.12
CA LYS A 68 34.39 -40.96 -6.23
C LYS A 68 35.52 -40.23 -6.97
N GLU A 69 35.21 -39.56 -8.08
CA GLU A 69 36.21 -38.95 -8.96
C GLU A 69 36.54 -37.49 -8.56
N LEU A 70 35.58 -36.78 -7.95
CA LEU A 70 35.71 -35.36 -7.61
C LEU A 70 35.60 -35.07 -6.11
N GLY A 71 35.30 -36.05 -5.27
CA GLY A 71 35.26 -35.88 -3.82
C GLY A 71 34.09 -35.04 -3.31
N ILE A 72 32.99 -34.95 -4.07
CA ILE A 72 31.78 -34.22 -3.63
C ILE A 72 31.18 -34.94 -2.41
N PRO A 73 30.95 -34.26 -1.27
CA PRO A 73 30.29 -34.87 -0.11
C PRO A 73 28.89 -35.41 -0.44
N SER A 74 28.61 -36.67 -0.07
CA SER A 74 27.35 -37.35 -0.36
C SER A 74 26.12 -36.64 0.24
N LEU A 75 26.32 -35.94 1.37
CA LEU A 75 25.31 -35.14 2.06
C LEU A 75 24.73 -34.03 1.16
N LEU A 76 25.50 -33.48 0.22
CA LEU A 76 25.03 -32.38 -0.64
C LEU A 76 23.87 -32.81 -1.55
N PHE A 77 23.75 -34.10 -1.83
CA PHE A 77 22.67 -34.68 -2.63
C PHE A 77 21.39 -34.96 -1.82
N GLU A 78 21.41 -34.80 -0.50
CA GLU A 78 20.25 -35.02 0.35
C GLU A 78 19.23 -33.87 0.24
N ARG A 79 17.94 -34.19 0.42
CA ARG A 79 16.85 -33.21 0.36
C ARG A 79 17.06 -32.02 1.29
N LEU A 80 17.60 -32.25 2.48
CA LEU A 80 17.88 -31.21 3.47
C LEU A 80 18.72 -30.08 2.89
N TYR A 81 19.87 -30.41 2.29
CA TYR A 81 20.79 -29.44 1.71
C TYR A 81 20.22 -28.77 0.45
N ARG A 82 19.42 -29.51 -0.32
CA ARG A 82 18.73 -28.96 -1.51
C ARG A 82 17.65 -27.94 -1.16
N GLN A 83 17.07 -27.99 0.03
CA GLN A 83 16.02 -27.05 0.45
C GLN A 83 16.57 -25.79 1.14
N LEU A 84 17.89 -25.70 1.35
CA LEU A 84 18.51 -24.50 1.92
C LEU A 84 18.65 -23.39 0.88
N ASN A 85 18.42 -22.14 1.31
CA ASN A 85 18.56 -20.95 0.46
C ASN A 85 20.03 -20.69 0.05
N GLY A 86 21.00 -21.21 0.79
CA GLY A 86 22.40 -21.12 0.42
C GLY A 86 23.35 -21.61 1.51
N PHE A 87 24.58 -21.93 1.09
CA PHE A 87 25.68 -22.35 1.95
C PHE A 87 27.00 -22.28 1.17
N ALA A 88 28.13 -22.34 1.88
CA ALA A 88 29.44 -22.57 1.30
C ALA A 88 30.27 -23.50 2.21
N GLY A 89 31.07 -24.38 1.61
CA GLY A 89 31.91 -25.34 2.31
C GLY A 89 33.12 -25.72 1.47
N HIS A 90 34.16 -26.22 2.14
CA HIS A 90 35.37 -26.68 1.47
C HIS A 90 35.99 -27.89 2.18
N ASN A 91 36.83 -28.61 1.45
CA ASN A 91 37.65 -29.70 1.99
C ASN A 91 39.02 -29.71 1.31
N VAL A 92 40.07 -29.88 2.12
CA VAL A 92 41.46 -29.91 1.68
C VAL A 92 42.02 -31.30 1.96
N GLN A 93 42.42 -32.01 0.90
CA GLN A 93 43.14 -33.27 1.01
C GLN A 93 44.63 -32.99 0.98
N LEU A 94 45.35 -33.50 1.99
CA LEU A 94 46.80 -33.38 2.10
C LEU A 94 47.46 -34.69 1.69
N ASP A 95 48.61 -34.59 1.02
CA ASP A 95 49.45 -35.74 0.73
C ASP A 95 50.23 -36.20 1.98
N ARG A 96 51.06 -37.24 1.82
CA ARG A 96 51.89 -37.79 2.90
C ARG A 96 52.93 -36.79 3.45
N GLU A 97 53.24 -35.73 2.70
CA GLU A 97 54.17 -34.66 3.08
C GLU A 97 53.45 -33.45 3.67
N GLN A 98 52.14 -33.57 3.98
CA GLN A 98 51.29 -32.48 4.48
C GLN A 98 51.10 -31.32 3.48
N LYS A 99 51.37 -31.54 2.18
CA LYS A 99 51.09 -30.55 1.13
C LYS A 99 49.71 -30.76 0.57
N VAL A 100 49.09 -29.69 0.08
CA VAL A 100 47.77 -29.76 -0.56
C VAL A 100 47.84 -30.66 -1.80
N GLU A 101 47.12 -31.78 -1.78
CA GLU A 101 46.98 -32.67 -2.94
C GLU A 101 45.79 -32.25 -3.80
N THR A 102 44.64 -32.00 -3.16
CA THR A 102 43.40 -31.57 -3.81
C THR A 102 42.64 -30.60 -2.91
N TYR A 103 42.16 -29.50 -3.49
CA TYR A 103 41.26 -28.55 -2.85
C TYR A 103 39.87 -28.66 -3.48
N THR A 104 38.84 -28.88 -2.67
CA THR A 104 37.45 -28.96 -3.14
C THR A 104 36.60 -27.94 -2.41
N HIS A 105 35.65 -27.33 -3.13
CA HIS A 105 34.71 -26.37 -2.57
C HIS A 105 33.34 -26.55 -3.19
N TRP A 106 32.30 -26.36 -2.39
CA TRP A 106 30.91 -26.39 -2.81
C TRP A 106 30.14 -25.20 -2.24
N SER A 107 29.24 -24.65 -3.04
CA SER A 107 28.32 -23.62 -2.58
C SER A 107 26.97 -23.70 -3.27
N ARG A 108 25.97 -23.10 -2.63
CA ARG A 108 24.63 -22.95 -3.15
C ARG A 108 24.18 -21.52 -2.96
N PHE A 109 23.54 -20.97 -3.99
CA PHE A 109 22.95 -19.64 -3.98
C PHE A 109 21.55 -19.70 -4.57
N THR A 110 20.59 -19.19 -3.81
CA THR A 110 19.21 -19.07 -4.27
C THR A 110 18.92 -17.63 -4.61
N VAL A 111 18.35 -17.38 -5.80
CA VAL A 111 17.91 -16.04 -6.22
C VAL A 111 16.42 -16.09 -6.54
N LYS A 112 15.68 -15.09 -6.06
CA LYS A 112 14.26 -14.90 -6.36
C LYS A 112 14.09 -13.82 -7.41
N GLN A 113 13.67 -14.19 -8.62
CA GLN A 113 13.41 -13.23 -9.69
C GLN A 113 11.92 -12.91 -9.82
N THR A 114 11.60 -11.63 -10.06
CA THR A 114 10.25 -11.17 -10.44
C THR A 114 10.28 -10.45 -11.79
N TYR A 115 9.15 -10.47 -12.50
CA TYR A 115 8.98 -9.93 -13.86
C TYR A 115 7.78 -9.00 -13.93
N GLU A 116 7.74 -8.16 -14.96
CA GLU A 116 6.72 -7.12 -15.15
C GLU A 116 5.27 -7.63 -15.02
N ASN A 117 5.00 -8.86 -15.45
CA ASN A 117 3.71 -9.53 -15.37
C ASN A 117 3.45 -10.22 -14.01
N LEU A 118 3.91 -9.66 -12.90
CA LEU A 118 3.66 -10.22 -11.56
C LEU A 118 2.16 -10.23 -11.27
N MET A 119 1.59 -11.43 -11.12
CA MET A 119 0.16 -11.66 -10.94
C MET A 119 -0.15 -12.34 -9.60
N PRO A 120 -1.31 -12.03 -8.97
CA PRO A 120 -1.68 -12.68 -7.73
C PRO A 120 -1.90 -14.18 -7.87
N LYS A 121 -1.22 -14.99 -7.05
CA LYS A 121 -1.49 -16.42 -6.98
C LYS A 121 -2.58 -16.72 -5.94
N ARG A 122 -3.80 -17.03 -6.40
CA ARG A 122 -4.99 -17.34 -5.54
C ARG A 122 -4.88 -18.61 -4.67
N THR A 123 -3.75 -19.30 -4.63
CA THR A 123 -3.61 -20.58 -3.91
C THR A 123 -2.41 -20.56 -2.98
N PHE A 124 -2.70 -20.61 -1.68
CA PHE A 124 -1.79 -21.11 -0.65
C PHE A 124 -1.34 -22.51 -1.10
N THR A 125 -0.06 -22.69 -1.45
CA THR A 125 0.45 -24.05 -1.66
C THR A 125 0.47 -24.71 -0.29
N PRO A 126 -0.26 -25.82 -0.05
CA PRO A 126 -0.28 -26.43 1.27
C PRO A 126 1.14 -26.85 1.65
N HIS A 127 1.53 -26.56 2.89
CA HIS A 127 2.70 -27.18 3.47
C HIS A 127 2.39 -28.68 3.60
N VAL A 128 3.02 -29.51 2.78
CA VAL A 128 2.93 -30.97 2.95
C VAL A 128 3.78 -31.33 4.17
N SER A 129 3.13 -31.55 5.31
CA SER A 129 3.77 -32.07 6.52
C SER A 129 3.98 -33.57 6.37
N TYR A 130 5.23 -34.03 6.50
CA TYR A 130 5.63 -35.43 6.26
C TYR A 130 5.70 -36.29 7.52
N HIS A 131 5.14 -35.86 8.64
CA HIS A 131 5.05 -36.72 9.84
C HIS A 131 3.95 -37.79 9.78
N GLN A 132 3.54 -38.23 8.58
CA GLN A 132 2.75 -39.45 8.41
C GLN A 132 3.67 -40.60 7.96
N PRO A 133 3.95 -41.59 8.83
CA PRO A 133 4.65 -42.80 8.41
C PRO A 133 3.70 -43.61 7.51
N GLY A 134 3.99 -43.71 6.21
CA GLY A 134 3.21 -44.58 5.32
C GLY A 134 3.21 -44.31 3.81
N LEU A 135 3.95 -43.33 3.27
CA LEU A 135 3.95 -43.02 1.83
C LEU A 135 5.35 -43.16 1.21
N GLU A 136 5.85 -44.40 1.11
CA GLU A 136 7.14 -44.70 0.45
C GLU A 136 7.07 -44.83 -1.09
N ASN A 137 5.93 -44.58 -1.75
CA ASN A 137 5.78 -44.97 -3.16
C ASN A 137 5.15 -43.93 -4.13
N ARG A 138 5.36 -42.62 -3.91
CA ARG A 138 5.15 -41.63 -4.98
C ARG A 138 6.44 -40.87 -5.23
N SER A 139 6.73 -40.64 -6.51
CA SER A 139 7.84 -39.85 -7.04
C SER A 139 7.86 -38.43 -6.44
N ASP A 140 8.45 -38.30 -5.26
CA ASP A 140 8.43 -37.11 -4.39
C ASP A 140 9.52 -36.08 -4.76
N ASN A 141 9.75 -35.92 -6.06
CA ASN A 141 10.79 -35.07 -6.64
C ASN A 141 10.19 -33.81 -7.30
N ARG A 142 9.09 -33.27 -6.78
CA ARG A 142 8.55 -31.98 -7.25
C ARG A 142 9.31 -30.85 -6.55
N SER A 143 9.96 -29.97 -7.32
CA SER A 143 10.49 -28.72 -6.77
C SER A 143 9.34 -27.94 -6.12
N ILE A 144 9.60 -27.34 -4.95
CA ILE A 144 8.61 -26.48 -4.27
C ILE A 144 8.27 -25.26 -5.15
N HIS A 145 9.18 -24.96 -6.08
CA HIS A 145 9.15 -23.84 -7.00
C HIS A 145 9.29 -24.37 -8.44
N GLY A 146 8.16 -24.68 -9.08
CA GLY A 146 8.13 -25.28 -10.43
C GLY A 146 7.97 -24.26 -11.56
N PRO A 147 8.06 -24.70 -12.83
CA PRO A 147 7.93 -23.87 -14.04
C PRO A 147 6.61 -23.09 -14.12
N GLN A 148 5.59 -23.54 -13.40
CA GLN A 148 4.29 -22.88 -13.30
C GLN A 148 4.36 -21.49 -12.65
N SER A 149 5.42 -21.20 -11.90
CA SER A 149 5.62 -19.88 -11.29
C SER A 149 5.86 -18.75 -12.30
N VAL A 150 6.49 -19.05 -13.42
CA VAL A 150 6.74 -18.09 -14.52
C VAL A 150 5.43 -17.53 -15.07
N LEU A 151 4.37 -18.33 -15.10
CA LEU A 151 3.02 -17.89 -15.50
C LEU A 151 2.45 -16.81 -14.57
N HIS A 152 2.94 -16.72 -13.34
CA HIS A 152 2.58 -15.71 -12.35
C HIS A 152 3.62 -14.58 -12.24
N GLY A 153 4.60 -14.53 -13.15
CA GLY A 153 5.59 -13.45 -13.23
C GLY A 153 6.72 -13.52 -12.20
N TRP A 154 7.07 -14.71 -11.72
CA TRP A 154 8.24 -14.91 -10.85
C TRP A 154 8.85 -16.30 -10.99
N GLU A 155 10.12 -16.45 -10.64
CA GLU A 155 10.78 -17.76 -10.55
C GLU A 155 11.88 -17.80 -9.47
N TRP A 156 12.43 -18.98 -9.24
CA TRP A 156 13.56 -19.20 -8.33
C TRP A 156 14.71 -19.84 -9.08
N TYR A 157 15.91 -19.33 -8.87
CA TYR A 157 17.16 -19.91 -9.36
C TYR A 157 17.91 -20.53 -8.20
N GLU A 158 18.00 -21.85 -8.20
CA GLU A 158 18.52 -22.67 -7.10
C GLU A 158 19.93 -23.18 -7.41
N MET A 159 20.86 -22.25 -7.65
CA MET A 159 22.15 -22.55 -8.27
C MET A 159 23.11 -23.26 -7.32
N GLY A 160 23.76 -24.31 -7.83
CA GLY A 160 24.84 -25.03 -7.14
C GLY A 160 26.18 -24.88 -7.85
N PHE A 161 27.26 -24.77 -7.09
CA PHE A 161 28.61 -24.64 -7.63
C PHE A 161 29.55 -25.59 -6.93
N PHE A 162 30.38 -26.27 -7.71
CA PHE A 162 31.42 -27.17 -7.21
C PHE A 162 32.75 -26.89 -7.92
N VAL A 163 33.81 -26.73 -7.14
CA VAL A 163 35.17 -26.49 -7.64
C VAL A 163 36.10 -27.57 -7.10
N SER A 164 36.85 -28.22 -7.99
CA SER A 164 37.94 -29.12 -7.65
C SER A 164 39.22 -28.62 -8.28
N TRP A 165 40.24 -28.38 -7.46
CA TRP A 165 41.54 -27.85 -7.86
C TRP A 165 42.67 -28.75 -7.39
N LYS A 166 43.67 -28.93 -8.25
CA LYS A 166 44.92 -29.64 -7.93
C LYS A 166 46.12 -28.73 -8.23
N PRO A 167 47.14 -28.68 -7.36
CA PRO A 167 48.33 -27.84 -7.60
C PRO A 167 49.08 -28.21 -8.88
N SER A 168 48.88 -29.40 -9.43
CA SER A 168 49.38 -29.83 -10.74
C SER A 168 48.83 -29.02 -11.92
N GLY A 169 47.94 -28.05 -11.68
CA GLY A 169 47.39 -27.15 -12.69
C GLY A 169 46.07 -27.63 -13.30
N SER A 170 45.32 -28.46 -12.58
CA SER A 170 44.00 -28.91 -12.99
C SER A 170 42.91 -28.22 -12.17
N LEU A 171 41.93 -27.63 -12.85
CA LEU A 171 40.80 -26.93 -12.24
C LEU A 171 39.50 -27.36 -12.93
N THR A 172 38.55 -27.87 -12.15
CA THR A 172 37.22 -28.29 -12.63
C THR A 172 36.15 -27.47 -11.94
N LEU A 173 35.29 -26.82 -12.72
CA LEU A 173 34.11 -26.10 -12.24
C LEU A 173 32.85 -26.82 -12.73
N ILE A 174 31.96 -27.17 -11.81
CA ILE A 174 30.64 -27.73 -12.11
C ILE A 174 29.57 -26.78 -11.59
N CYS A 175 28.67 -26.42 -12.48
CA CYS A 175 27.56 -25.51 -12.25
C CYS A 175 26.24 -26.31 -12.38
N PHE A 176 25.34 -26.15 -11.41
CA PHE A 176 24.05 -26.80 -11.39
C PHE A 176 22.95 -25.76 -11.37
N ASP A 177 21.86 -26.00 -12.11
CA ASP A 177 20.65 -25.17 -12.08
C ASP A 177 20.89 -23.70 -12.44
N LEU A 178 21.88 -23.43 -13.30
CA LEU A 178 22.15 -22.07 -13.78
C LEU A 178 21.10 -21.63 -14.80
N PRO A 179 20.63 -20.36 -14.72
CA PRO A 179 19.83 -19.77 -15.79
C PRO A 179 20.59 -19.79 -17.12
N THR A 180 19.87 -20.00 -18.23
CA THR A 180 20.48 -20.12 -19.58
C THR A 180 21.36 -18.92 -19.93
N LYS A 181 20.91 -17.71 -19.59
CA LYS A 181 21.68 -16.47 -19.80
C LYS A 181 22.99 -16.48 -18.99
N SER A 182 22.95 -16.90 -17.74
CA SER A 182 24.11 -17.02 -16.87
C SER A 182 25.09 -18.08 -17.34
N GLN A 183 24.60 -19.20 -17.88
CA GLN A 183 25.45 -20.20 -18.52
C GLN A 183 26.22 -19.61 -19.71
N SER A 184 25.53 -18.91 -20.62
CA SER A 184 26.17 -18.25 -21.76
C SER A 184 27.18 -17.19 -21.33
N ASN A 185 26.86 -16.40 -20.30
CA ASN A 185 27.75 -15.38 -19.75
C ASN A 185 29.04 -15.99 -19.20
N ILE A 186 28.92 -17.01 -18.33
CA ILE A 186 30.07 -17.66 -17.71
C ILE A 186 30.95 -18.32 -18.77
N GLN A 187 30.34 -19.00 -19.74
CA GLN A 187 31.08 -19.62 -20.85
C GLN A 187 31.87 -18.57 -21.66
N SER A 188 31.24 -17.46 -22.02
CA SER A 188 31.89 -16.37 -22.75
C SER A 188 33.05 -15.74 -21.97
N ILE A 189 32.91 -15.57 -20.64
CA ILE A 189 33.99 -15.03 -19.81
C ILE A 189 35.18 -16.00 -19.74
N ILE A 190 34.92 -17.30 -19.60
CA ILE A 190 35.96 -18.33 -19.56
C ILE A 190 36.71 -18.39 -20.90
N GLU A 191 36.01 -18.25 -22.02
CA GLU A 191 36.61 -18.26 -23.36
C GLU A 191 37.44 -17.00 -23.66
N SER A 192 37.09 -15.86 -23.04
CA SER A 192 37.72 -14.55 -23.32
C SER A 192 38.79 -14.12 -22.33
N GLN A 193 38.80 -14.64 -21.09
CA GLN A 193 39.73 -14.23 -20.03
C GLN A 193 40.68 -15.36 -19.62
N GLN A 194 41.97 -15.03 -19.41
CA GLN A 194 42.90 -15.98 -18.78
C GLN A 194 42.61 -16.10 -17.27
N ILE A 195 41.99 -17.20 -16.88
CA ILE A 195 41.78 -17.53 -15.46
C ILE A 195 43.10 -17.97 -14.84
N ASP A 196 43.45 -17.39 -13.69
CA ASP A 196 44.59 -17.82 -12.89
C ASP A 196 44.27 -19.17 -12.22
N ILE A 197 44.65 -20.25 -12.88
CA ILE A 197 44.50 -21.63 -12.39
C ILE A 197 45.48 -21.98 -11.26
N SER A 198 46.39 -21.07 -10.87
CA SER A 198 47.28 -21.30 -9.71
C SER A 198 46.56 -21.13 -8.38
N ASN A 199 45.35 -20.55 -8.38
CA ASN A 199 44.55 -20.32 -7.18
C ASN A 199 43.12 -20.87 -7.38
N PRO A 200 42.62 -21.74 -6.48
CA PRO A 200 41.26 -22.28 -6.59
C PRO A 200 40.18 -21.20 -6.57
N TYR A 201 40.43 -20.06 -5.89
CA TYR A 201 39.42 -19.01 -5.70
C TYR A 201 39.23 -18.07 -6.89
N SER A 202 40.12 -18.12 -7.90
CA SER A 202 39.99 -17.32 -9.12
C SER A 202 38.68 -17.60 -9.87
N THR A 203 38.15 -18.82 -9.79
CA THR A 203 36.88 -19.20 -10.42
C THR A 203 35.65 -18.65 -9.69
N PHE A 204 35.73 -18.41 -8.38
CA PHE A 204 34.62 -17.80 -7.66
C PHE A 204 34.38 -16.36 -8.08
N LEU A 205 35.40 -15.62 -8.51
CA LEU A 205 35.19 -14.25 -8.98
C LEU A 205 34.22 -14.19 -10.16
N LEU A 206 34.27 -15.17 -11.06
CA LEU A 206 33.37 -15.30 -12.20
C LEU A 206 31.93 -15.61 -11.78
N ILE A 207 31.79 -16.58 -10.87
CA ILE A 207 30.49 -16.98 -10.33
C ILE A 207 29.84 -15.82 -9.57
N LEU A 208 30.63 -15.15 -8.72
CA LEU A 208 30.17 -14.04 -7.90
C LEU A 208 29.73 -12.87 -8.77
N ASP A 209 30.46 -12.50 -9.83
CA ASP A 209 30.04 -11.41 -10.73
C ASP A 209 28.70 -11.70 -11.42
N GLU A 210 28.40 -12.95 -11.77
CA GLU A 210 27.09 -13.33 -12.34
C GLU A 210 25.99 -13.35 -11.26
N LEU A 211 26.28 -13.84 -10.05
CA LEU A 211 25.35 -13.77 -8.93
C LEU A 211 24.99 -12.33 -8.56
N LEU A 212 25.96 -11.41 -8.57
CA LEU A 212 25.72 -9.99 -8.31
C LEU A 212 24.68 -9.40 -9.28
N ARG A 213 24.75 -9.77 -10.57
CA ARG A 213 23.78 -9.31 -11.58
C ARG A 213 22.37 -9.82 -11.29
N LEU A 214 22.24 -11.11 -10.99
CA LEU A 214 20.95 -11.72 -10.69
C LEU A 214 20.31 -11.11 -9.43
N TYR A 215 21.11 -10.85 -8.38
CA TYR A 215 20.63 -10.17 -7.17
C TYR A 215 20.28 -8.70 -7.42
N ASP A 216 21.05 -7.97 -8.23
CA ASP A 216 20.71 -6.60 -8.63
C ASP A 216 19.36 -6.56 -9.36
N ASP A 217 19.18 -7.41 -10.39
CA ASP A 217 17.93 -7.55 -11.15
C ASP A 217 16.73 -7.89 -10.23
N SER A 218 16.96 -8.75 -9.22
CA SER A 218 15.93 -9.12 -8.22
C SER A 218 15.51 -7.92 -7.36
N VAL A 219 16.46 -7.12 -6.87
CA VAL A 219 16.15 -5.92 -6.06
C VAL A 219 15.47 -4.84 -6.90
N TRP A 220 15.93 -4.63 -8.13
CA TRP A 220 15.37 -3.64 -9.03
C TRP A 220 13.96 -3.99 -9.51
N SER A 221 13.69 -5.26 -9.82
CA SER A 221 12.35 -5.69 -10.21
C SER A 221 11.31 -5.40 -9.12
N ILE A 222 11.61 -5.67 -7.85
CA ILE A 222 10.75 -5.28 -6.72
C ILE A 222 10.54 -3.77 -6.63
N ARG A 223 11.61 -2.97 -6.73
CA ARG A 223 11.50 -1.50 -6.74
C ARG A 223 10.58 -1.02 -7.87
N ASN A 224 10.72 -1.60 -9.05
CA ASN A 224 9.93 -1.24 -10.23
C ASN A 224 8.45 -1.58 -10.03
N HIS A 225 8.14 -2.74 -9.42
CA HIS A 225 6.78 -3.10 -9.03
C HIS A 225 6.16 -2.09 -8.05
N ILE A 226 6.90 -1.70 -7.01
CA ILE A 226 6.45 -0.67 -6.05
C ILE A 226 6.20 0.67 -6.76
N SER A 227 7.13 1.09 -7.61
CA SER A 227 7.02 2.37 -8.32
C SER A 227 5.86 2.38 -9.32
N HIS A 228 5.61 1.27 -10.01
CA HIS A 228 4.47 1.12 -10.91
C HIS A 228 3.14 1.10 -10.14
N TRP A 229 3.10 0.46 -8.97
CA TRP A 229 1.93 0.50 -8.08
C TRP A 229 1.59 1.94 -7.69
N GLU A 230 2.57 2.69 -7.17
CA GLU A 230 2.39 4.10 -6.78
C GLU A 230 1.99 4.99 -7.95
N ALA A 231 2.56 4.78 -9.14
CA ALA A 231 2.18 5.53 -10.33
C ALA A 231 0.73 5.25 -10.75
N THR A 232 0.29 4.00 -10.63
CA THR A 232 -1.08 3.59 -10.97
C THR A 232 -2.09 4.16 -9.97
N GLU A 233 -1.81 4.09 -8.68
CA GLU A 233 -2.60 4.72 -7.60
C GLU A 233 -2.82 6.22 -7.83
N ARG A 234 -1.80 6.93 -8.32
CA ARG A 234 -1.89 8.37 -8.62
C ARG A 234 -2.70 8.69 -9.88
N GLN A 235 -2.78 7.76 -10.83
CA GLN A 235 -3.42 7.96 -12.14
C GLN A 235 -4.84 7.42 -12.23
N GLN A 236 -5.25 6.54 -11.31
CA GLN A 236 -6.61 5.98 -11.30
C GLN A 236 -7.65 7.06 -10.93
N LYS A 237 -8.43 7.46 -11.95
CA LYS A 237 -9.60 8.35 -11.85
C LYS A 237 -10.92 7.61 -11.58
N THR A 238 -10.91 6.28 -11.53
CA THR A 238 -12.10 5.46 -11.33
C THR A 238 -11.86 4.39 -10.26
N PRO A 239 -12.84 4.15 -9.38
CA PRO A 239 -12.72 3.21 -8.27
C PRO A 239 -12.90 1.78 -8.79
N ILE A 240 -11.87 1.24 -9.43
CA ILE A 240 -11.76 -0.20 -9.64
C ILE A 240 -10.97 -0.74 -8.45
N GLU A 241 -11.56 -1.68 -7.71
CA GLU A 241 -10.98 -2.45 -6.60
C GLU A 241 -9.46 -2.30 -6.51
N THR A 242 -8.99 -1.48 -5.55
CA THR A 242 -7.56 -1.41 -5.22
C THR A 242 -7.07 -2.84 -5.07
N ASN A 243 -6.19 -3.28 -5.98
CA ASN A 243 -5.86 -4.71 -6.11
C ASN A 243 -4.88 -5.11 -4.99
N TYR A 244 -5.40 -5.22 -3.77
CA TYR A 244 -4.66 -5.59 -2.55
C TYR A 244 -3.87 -6.88 -2.74
N SER A 245 -4.40 -7.79 -3.57
CA SER A 245 -3.71 -9.02 -3.92
C SER A 245 -2.39 -8.77 -4.65
N ARG A 246 -2.29 -7.72 -5.48
CA ARG A 246 -1.04 -7.34 -6.16
C ARG A 246 -0.04 -6.76 -5.17
N LEU A 247 -0.47 -5.84 -4.29
CA LEU A 247 0.41 -5.23 -3.27
C LEU A 247 0.94 -6.29 -2.29
N HIS A 248 0.08 -7.21 -1.85
CA HIS A 248 0.47 -8.34 -1.01
C HIS A 248 1.54 -9.22 -1.67
N GLU A 249 1.40 -9.51 -2.97
CA GLU A 249 2.35 -10.37 -3.67
C GLU A 249 3.70 -9.69 -3.90
N ILE A 250 3.71 -8.38 -4.16
CA ILE A 250 4.97 -7.61 -4.20
C ILE A 250 5.67 -7.70 -2.84
N ALA A 251 4.94 -7.49 -1.72
CA ALA A 251 5.51 -7.56 -0.38
C ALA A 251 6.08 -8.95 -0.07
N ARG A 252 5.33 -10.01 -0.38
CA ARG A 252 5.75 -11.40 -0.22
C ARG A 252 7.04 -11.69 -0.98
N HIS A 253 7.16 -11.26 -2.23
CA HIS A 253 8.37 -11.50 -3.01
C HIS A 253 9.54 -10.63 -2.54
N SER A 254 9.28 -9.41 -2.08
CA SER A 254 10.29 -8.53 -1.50
C SER A 254 10.92 -9.10 -0.21
N VAL A 255 10.13 -9.82 0.61
CA VAL A 255 10.65 -10.57 1.77
C VAL A 255 11.60 -11.69 1.33
N HIS A 256 11.22 -12.50 0.33
CA HIS A 256 12.08 -13.58 -0.17
C HIS A 256 13.39 -13.06 -0.82
N VAL A 257 13.33 -11.95 -1.56
CA VAL A 257 14.53 -11.31 -2.14
C VAL A 257 15.49 -10.87 -1.03
N ASN A 258 14.97 -10.28 0.05
CA ASN A 258 15.76 -9.86 1.20
C ASN A 258 16.40 -11.06 1.93
N GLU A 259 15.61 -12.12 2.16
CA GLU A 259 16.08 -13.36 2.78
C GLU A 259 17.23 -14.00 1.99
N THR A 260 17.04 -14.18 0.67
CA THR A 260 18.04 -14.80 -0.20
C THR A 260 19.33 -13.98 -0.27
N LEU A 261 19.24 -12.64 -0.36
CA LEU A 261 20.39 -11.74 -0.27
C LEU A 261 21.17 -11.91 1.04
N SER A 262 20.46 -11.96 2.18
CA SER A 262 21.09 -12.14 3.49
C SER A 262 21.83 -13.48 3.60
N VAL A 263 21.26 -14.56 3.05
CA VAL A 263 21.92 -15.87 3.01
C VAL A 263 23.13 -15.87 2.05
N ALA A 264 23.03 -15.18 0.92
CA ALA A 264 24.14 -15.03 -0.03
C ALA A 264 25.32 -14.29 0.59
N ILE A 265 25.09 -13.17 1.28
CA ILE A 265 26.14 -12.40 1.97
C ILE A 265 26.88 -13.29 2.97
N ARG A 266 26.14 -14.04 3.82
CA ARG A 266 26.74 -14.99 4.76
C ARG A 266 27.56 -16.07 4.07
N SER A 267 27.07 -16.60 2.94
CA SER A 267 27.79 -17.60 2.15
C SER A 267 29.08 -17.01 1.56
N LEU A 268 29.06 -15.76 1.05
CA LEU A 268 30.25 -15.04 0.58
C LEU A 268 31.24 -14.76 1.71
N GLU A 269 30.77 -14.43 2.90
CA GLU A 269 31.62 -14.24 4.09
C GLU A 269 32.37 -15.51 4.45
N THR A 270 31.65 -16.64 4.48
CA THR A 270 32.24 -17.96 4.67
C THR A 270 33.27 -18.29 3.59
N MET A 271 32.96 -18.04 2.32
CA MET A 271 33.92 -18.21 1.21
C MET A 271 35.17 -17.33 1.37
N GLY A 272 34.98 -16.07 1.78
CA GLY A 272 36.08 -15.14 2.06
C GLY A 272 36.94 -15.58 3.25
N GLN A 273 36.34 -16.21 4.26
CA GLN A 273 37.10 -16.81 5.37
C GLN A 273 37.92 -18.00 4.90
N HIS A 274 37.31 -18.93 4.16
CA HIS A 274 38.03 -20.07 3.58
C HIS A 274 39.21 -19.61 2.72
N TYR A 275 39.05 -18.51 1.96
CA TYR A 275 40.12 -17.93 1.14
C TYR A 275 41.29 -17.45 2.00
N ARG A 276 41.00 -16.72 3.09
CA ARG A 276 42.02 -16.26 4.04
C ARG A 276 42.77 -17.42 4.66
N ASP A 277 42.07 -18.49 5.06
CA ASP A 277 42.68 -19.68 5.67
C ASP A 277 43.59 -20.40 4.66
N PHE A 278 43.11 -20.60 3.43
CA PHE A 278 43.89 -21.19 2.34
C PHE A 278 45.16 -20.38 2.04
N ARG A 279 45.02 -19.05 1.96
CA ARG A 279 46.15 -18.16 1.68
C ARG A 279 47.18 -18.19 2.81
N ALA A 280 46.74 -18.13 4.07
CA ALA A 280 47.64 -18.17 5.23
C ALA A 280 48.47 -19.45 5.24
N ASN A 281 47.85 -20.60 4.95
CA ASN A 281 48.55 -21.90 4.91
C ASN A 281 49.49 -22.04 3.71
N THR A 282 49.17 -21.43 2.56
CA THR A 282 50.01 -21.48 1.36
C THR A 282 51.19 -20.50 1.42
N ASP A 283 51.01 -19.32 2.03
CA ASP A 283 52.07 -18.32 2.21
C ASP A 283 53.12 -18.77 3.26
N LEU A 284 52.75 -19.62 4.23
CA LEU A 284 53.68 -20.22 5.20
C LEU A 284 54.71 -21.16 4.55
N ASP A 285 54.36 -21.84 3.46
CA ASP A 285 55.24 -22.76 2.72
C ASP A 285 56.28 -22.05 1.83
N LEU A 286 56.14 -20.75 1.56
CA LEU A 286 56.95 -20.02 0.57
C LEU A 286 58.22 -19.33 1.12
N GLY A 287 58.52 -19.47 2.41
CA GLY A 287 59.76 -18.96 3.03
C GLY A 287 59.84 -17.42 3.16
N GLN A 288 60.58 -16.94 4.16
CA GLN A 288 60.64 -15.54 4.63
C GLN A 288 61.26 -14.50 3.65
N GLY A 289 61.35 -14.77 2.34
CA GLY A 289 62.19 -14.01 1.41
C GLY A 289 61.53 -13.29 0.23
N LYS A 290 60.20 -13.32 0.05
CA LYS A 290 59.54 -12.67 -1.10
C LYS A 290 58.57 -11.57 -0.66
N HIS A 291 58.63 -10.41 -1.31
CA HIS A 291 57.71 -9.29 -1.12
C HIS A 291 56.25 -9.79 -1.06
N ARG A 292 55.50 -9.44 0.00
CA ARG A 292 54.06 -9.73 0.14
C ARG A 292 53.34 -9.30 -1.14
N ARG A 293 52.85 -10.26 -1.92
CA ARG A 293 52.03 -10.00 -3.11
C ARG A 293 50.70 -9.36 -2.67
N TRP A 294 50.27 -8.30 -3.37
CA TRP A 294 49.00 -7.63 -3.08
C TRP A 294 47.83 -8.60 -3.23
N ASP A 295 46.87 -8.53 -2.30
CA ASP A 295 45.69 -9.40 -2.29
C ASP A 295 44.58 -8.88 -3.20
N SER A 296 44.78 -9.02 -4.51
CA SER A 296 43.77 -8.61 -5.49
C SER A 296 42.49 -9.45 -5.40
N LEU A 297 42.60 -10.76 -5.13
CA LEU A 297 41.46 -11.67 -5.02
C LEU A 297 40.61 -11.35 -3.78
N GLY A 298 41.24 -11.25 -2.60
CA GLY A 298 40.56 -10.90 -1.36
C GLY A 298 39.92 -9.51 -1.42
N SER A 299 40.61 -8.54 -2.06
CA SER A 299 40.06 -7.21 -2.29
C SER A 299 38.81 -7.26 -3.20
N ARG A 300 38.83 -8.06 -4.28
CA ARG A 300 37.67 -8.24 -5.16
C ARG A 300 36.50 -8.93 -4.47
N MET A 301 36.76 -9.99 -3.68
CA MET A 301 35.72 -10.67 -2.90
C MET A 301 35.10 -9.75 -1.85
N SER A 302 35.92 -8.94 -1.17
CA SER A 302 35.43 -7.95 -0.21
C SER A 302 34.53 -6.91 -0.89
N PHE A 303 34.90 -6.45 -2.10
CA PHE A 303 34.06 -5.56 -2.89
C PHE A 303 32.73 -6.21 -3.28
N GLN A 304 32.75 -7.45 -3.78
CA GLN A 304 31.53 -8.17 -4.18
C GLN A 304 30.59 -8.41 -2.97
N ARG A 305 31.16 -8.73 -1.80
CA ARG A 305 30.40 -8.82 -0.54
C ARG A 305 29.75 -7.47 -0.19
N GLN A 306 30.53 -6.39 -0.21
CA GLN A 306 30.01 -5.05 0.07
C GLN A 306 28.94 -4.61 -0.93
N PHE A 307 29.06 -5.02 -2.19
CA PHE A 307 28.02 -4.79 -3.20
C PHE A 307 26.70 -5.46 -2.81
N LEU A 308 26.72 -6.74 -2.40
CA LEU A 308 25.51 -7.42 -1.91
C LEU A 308 24.97 -6.79 -0.61
N GLU A 309 25.82 -6.35 0.31
CA GLU A 309 25.38 -5.62 1.51
C GLU A 309 24.62 -4.34 1.14
N ASN A 310 25.10 -3.59 0.16
CA ASN A 310 24.42 -2.39 -0.34
C ASN A 310 23.10 -2.72 -1.04
N LEU A 311 23.03 -3.83 -1.78
CA LEU A 311 21.77 -4.32 -2.36
C LEU A 311 20.77 -4.74 -1.26
N LEU A 312 21.24 -5.39 -0.20
CA LEU A 312 20.42 -5.75 0.95
C LEU A 312 19.84 -4.50 1.63
N GLN A 313 20.65 -3.44 1.83
CA GLN A 313 20.16 -2.17 2.37
C GLN A 313 19.04 -1.57 1.50
N ARG A 314 19.19 -1.60 0.17
CA ARG A 314 18.14 -1.16 -0.75
C ARG A 314 16.91 -2.05 -0.68
N SER A 315 17.07 -3.37 -0.61
CA SER A 315 15.95 -4.31 -0.47
C SER A 315 15.20 -4.10 0.85
N THR A 316 15.90 -3.79 1.94
CA THR A 316 15.29 -3.46 3.24
C THR A 316 14.53 -2.14 3.17
N SER A 317 15.08 -1.12 2.50
CA SER A 317 14.36 0.13 2.25
C SER A 317 13.10 -0.07 1.40
N ASN A 318 13.17 -0.90 0.34
CA ASN A 318 12.00 -1.27 -0.46
C ASN A 318 10.95 -2.01 0.37
N ASN A 319 11.36 -2.93 1.26
CA ASN A 319 10.48 -3.60 2.22
C ASN A 319 9.77 -2.61 3.14
N ALA A 320 10.51 -1.68 3.75
CA ALA A 320 9.90 -0.65 4.61
C ALA A 320 8.91 0.22 3.84
N ARG A 321 9.25 0.61 2.60
CA ARG A 321 8.38 1.41 1.73
C ARG A 321 7.06 0.70 1.43
N ILE A 322 7.08 -0.59 1.05
CA ILE A 322 5.84 -1.32 0.77
C ILE A 322 5.00 -1.59 2.04
N GLN A 323 5.63 -1.79 3.20
CA GLN A 323 4.91 -1.93 4.46
C GLN A 323 4.18 -0.63 4.83
N ASN A 324 4.76 0.53 4.57
CA ASN A 324 4.09 1.81 4.78
C ASN A 324 2.85 1.96 3.88
N GLU A 325 2.94 1.55 2.61
CA GLU A 325 1.78 1.55 1.70
C GLU A 325 0.67 0.61 2.19
N ILE A 326 1.03 -0.61 2.63
CA ILE A 326 0.07 -1.57 3.20
C ILE A 326 -0.59 -0.99 4.45
N ALA A 327 0.19 -0.39 5.35
CA ALA A 327 -0.31 0.18 6.60
C ALA A 327 -1.22 1.40 6.36
N LEU A 328 -0.91 2.24 5.38
CA LEU A 328 -1.77 3.36 4.99
C LEU A 328 -3.12 2.84 4.47
N MET A 329 -3.09 1.82 3.62
CA MET A 329 -4.29 1.21 3.05
C MET A 329 -5.16 0.52 4.09
N ALA A 330 -4.55 -0.25 5.00
CA ALA A 330 -5.26 -0.88 6.11
C ALA A 330 -5.89 0.17 7.04
N ARG A 331 -5.18 1.29 7.30
CA ARG A 331 -5.74 2.42 8.05
C ARG A 331 -6.94 3.04 7.33
N ASN A 332 -6.91 3.26 6.02
CA ASN A 332 -8.06 3.84 5.31
C ASN A 332 -9.29 2.90 5.28
N GLN A 333 -9.10 1.59 5.41
CA GLN A 333 -10.19 0.62 5.51
C GLN A 333 -10.91 0.64 6.86
N GLN A 334 -10.36 1.28 7.89
CA GLN A 334 -10.99 1.29 9.20
C GLN A 334 -12.21 2.21 9.27
N PHE A 335 -12.34 3.17 8.34
CA PHE A 335 -13.40 4.17 8.35
C PHE A 335 -14.69 3.61 7.77
N THR A 336 -15.77 3.73 8.54
CA THR A 336 -17.08 3.15 8.23
C THR A 336 -18.14 4.21 7.96
N ILE A 337 -17.90 5.45 8.37
CA ILE A 337 -18.82 6.59 8.20
C ILE A 337 -18.10 7.72 7.48
N GLY A 338 -18.68 8.17 6.37
CA GLY A 338 -18.28 9.40 5.69
C GLY A 338 -19.13 10.57 6.16
N TRP A 339 -18.54 11.57 6.80
CA TRP A 339 -19.22 12.78 7.22
C TRP A 339 -18.94 13.91 6.22
N ILE A 340 -19.99 14.46 5.63
CA ILE A 340 -19.90 15.56 4.67
C ILE A 340 -20.36 16.85 5.34
N SER A 341 -19.46 17.83 5.35
CA SER A 341 -19.73 19.21 5.77
C SER A 341 -19.65 20.14 4.57
N PRO A 342 -20.76 20.77 4.15
CA PRO A 342 -20.74 21.72 3.04
C PRO A 342 -19.81 22.94 3.23
N LEU A 343 -19.69 23.45 4.45
CA LEU A 343 -18.98 24.68 4.81
C LEU A 343 -17.88 24.45 5.87
N PRO A 344 -16.86 25.33 5.92
CA PRO A 344 -15.82 25.25 6.95
C PRO A 344 -16.33 25.32 8.40
N LEU A 345 -17.34 26.14 8.68
CA LEU A 345 -17.94 26.25 10.02
C LEU A 345 -18.66 24.95 10.42
N GLU A 346 -19.24 24.24 9.47
CA GLU A 346 -19.92 22.97 9.71
C GLU A 346 -18.90 21.85 9.94
N LYS A 347 -17.75 21.91 9.25
CA LYS A 347 -16.61 21.03 9.54
C LYS A 347 -16.05 21.28 10.94
N GLU A 348 -15.98 22.54 11.38
CA GLU A 348 -15.58 22.90 12.74
C GLU A 348 -16.51 22.25 13.76
N ALA A 349 -17.83 22.41 13.59
CA ALA A 349 -18.84 21.77 14.43
C ALA A 349 -18.68 20.24 14.44
N ALA A 350 -18.47 19.62 13.27
CA ALA A 350 -18.21 18.19 13.16
C ALA A 350 -16.97 17.76 13.96
N ARG A 351 -15.82 18.46 13.81
CA ARG A 351 -14.59 18.18 14.57
C ARG A 351 -14.83 18.24 16.08
N LEU A 352 -15.55 19.25 16.55
CA LEU A 352 -15.82 19.43 17.98
C LEU A 352 -16.64 18.28 18.58
N THR A 353 -17.41 17.55 17.77
CA THR A 353 -18.19 16.39 18.25
C THR A 353 -17.37 15.11 18.40
N LEU A 354 -16.19 15.00 17.78
CA LEU A 354 -15.35 13.80 17.86
C LEU A 354 -15.02 13.43 19.32
N ASP A 355 -15.07 12.16 19.68
CA ASP A 355 -14.53 11.68 20.96
C ASP A 355 -13.00 11.66 20.94
N GLU A 356 -12.43 11.42 19.77
CA GLU A 356 -11.01 11.33 19.50
C GLU A 356 -10.72 11.84 18.09
N GLU A 357 -9.68 12.64 17.93
CA GLU A 357 -9.21 13.16 16.65
C GLU A 357 -7.94 12.39 16.24
N TYR A 358 -7.89 11.92 15.00
CA TYR A 358 -6.75 11.16 14.49
C TYR A 358 -5.71 12.09 13.84
N PRO A 359 -4.41 11.75 13.93
CA PRO A 359 -3.35 12.48 13.24
C PRO A 359 -3.62 12.64 11.74
N GLN A 360 -3.22 13.77 11.16
CA GLN A 360 -3.49 14.08 9.76
C GLN A 360 -2.75 13.14 8.80
N GLU A 361 -1.59 12.61 9.20
CA GLU A 361 -0.87 11.56 8.47
C GLU A 361 -1.64 10.23 8.36
N ASP A 362 -2.59 9.97 9.26
CA ASP A 362 -3.36 8.73 9.30
C ASP A 362 -4.61 8.77 8.41
N VAL A 363 -4.93 9.94 7.86
CA VAL A 363 -6.18 10.19 7.13
C VAL A 363 -5.84 10.91 5.82
N GLN A 364 -5.22 10.18 4.89
CA GLN A 364 -4.78 10.74 3.61
C GLN A 364 -5.26 9.91 2.42
N HIS A 365 -5.74 10.62 1.41
CA HIS A 365 -5.97 10.05 0.09
C HIS A 365 -5.76 11.13 -0.98
N GLN A 366 -4.90 10.83 -1.98
CA GLN A 366 -4.64 11.68 -3.15
C GLN A 366 -4.46 13.18 -2.85
N ASN A 367 -3.69 13.51 -1.81
CA ASN A 367 -3.36 14.89 -1.42
C ASN A 367 -4.59 15.77 -1.06
N THR A 368 -5.72 15.14 -0.71
CA THR A 368 -6.92 15.83 -0.22
C THR A 368 -6.95 15.79 1.31
N PHE A 369 -7.24 16.93 1.92
CA PHE A 369 -7.31 17.07 3.37
C PHE A 369 -8.66 16.59 3.90
N TYR A 370 -8.65 15.42 4.53
CA TYR A 370 -9.75 14.90 5.33
C TYR A 370 -9.39 14.98 6.81
N LEU A 371 -10.40 15.08 7.66
CA LEU A 371 -10.22 14.97 9.11
C LEU A 371 -10.73 13.60 9.55
N GLY A 372 -9.93 12.84 10.29
CA GLY A 372 -10.37 11.55 10.83
C GLY A 372 -10.59 11.63 12.33
N GLY A 373 -11.47 10.78 12.83
CA GLY A 373 -11.65 10.60 14.25
C GLY A 373 -12.63 9.49 14.60
N ARG A 374 -13.05 9.48 15.86
CA ARG A 374 -13.97 8.49 16.39
C ARG A 374 -15.19 9.15 17.03
N ILE A 375 -16.36 8.58 16.79
CA ILE A 375 -17.60 8.90 17.51
C ILE A 375 -18.19 7.59 18.01
N GLY A 376 -18.21 7.39 19.33
CA GLY A 376 -18.56 6.12 19.94
C GLY A 376 -17.68 4.98 19.40
N GLN A 377 -18.31 4.03 18.73
CA GLN A 377 -17.65 2.87 18.11
C GLN A 377 -17.36 3.07 16.61
N HIS A 378 -17.78 4.19 16.02
CA HIS A 378 -17.60 4.45 14.60
C HIS A 378 -16.32 5.25 14.34
N LYS A 379 -15.52 4.80 13.38
CA LYS A 379 -14.40 5.57 12.84
C LYS A 379 -14.94 6.42 11.68
N VAL A 380 -14.86 7.73 11.84
CA VAL A 380 -15.49 8.72 10.98
C VAL A 380 -14.42 9.48 10.21
N VAL A 381 -14.63 9.66 8.92
CA VAL A 381 -13.83 10.56 8.10
C VAL A 381 -14.69 11.73 7.65
N ILE A 382 -14.25 12.95 7.92
CA ILE A 382 -14.94 14.21 7.68
C ILE A 382 -14.31 14.91 6.46
N GLY A 383 -15.13 15.15 5.45
CA GLY A 383 -14.81 15.93 4.26
C GLY A 383 -15.50 17.30 4.27
N VAL A 384 -14.83 18.32 3.73
CA VAL A 384 -15.43 19.62 3.44
C VAL A 384 -15.47 19.88 1.95
N GLN A 385 -16.58 20.42 1.46
CA GLN A 385 -16.72 20.73 0.04
C GLN A 385 -15.77 21.86 -0.38
N ARG A 386 -15.23 21.76 -1.61
CA ARG A 386 -14.48 22.85 -2.24
C ARG A 386 -15.40 23.94 -2.81
N LYS A 387 -16.61 23.53 -3.23
CA LYS A 387 -17.67 24.38 -3.78
C LYS A 387 -19.02 23.84 -3.30
N ILE A 388 -19.88 24.77 -2.88
CA ILE A 388 -21.28 24.52 -2.45
C ILE A 388 -22.09 23.98 -3.64
N GLY A 389 -23.15 23.24 -3.36
CA GLY A 389 -24.04 22.69 -4.38
C GLY A 389 -23.98 21.16 -4.50
N LEU A 390 -24.98 20.60 -5.20
CA LEU A 390 -25.22 19.16 -5.31
C LEU A 390 -24.02 18.42 -5.91
N SER A 391 -23.46 18.95 -7.01
CA SER A 391 -22.33 18.32 -7.72
C SER A 391 -21.06 18.30 -6.87
N GLY A 392 -20.82 19.35 -6.08
CA GLY A 392 -19.68 19.42 -5.17
C GLY A 392 -19.77 18.36 -4.07
N ALA A 393 -20.97 18.15 -3.52
CA ALA A 393 -21.23 17.15 -2.49
C ALA A 393 -21.08 15.72 -3.04
N ALA A 394 -21.66 15.44 -4.21
CA ALA A 394 -21.56 14.14 -4.88
C ALA A 394 -20.10 13.76 -5.18
N VAL A 395 -19.31 14.68 -5.75
CA VAL A 395 -17.89 14.46 -6.05
C VAL A 395 -17.07 14.24 -4.77
N LEU A 396 -17.41 14.92 -3.67
CA LEU A 396 -16.76 14.70 -2.40
C LEU A 396 -17.08 13.29 -1.86
N ALA A 397 -18.35 12.87 -1.89
CA ALA A 397 -18.76 11.54 -1.48
C ALA A 397 -18.04 10.44 -2.30
N GLU A 398 -17.98 10.60 -3.62
CA GLU A 398 -17.27 9.68 -4.53
C GLU A 398 -15.79 9.57 -4.16
N LYS A 399 -15.11 10.69 -3.95
CA LYS A 399 -13.69 10.71 -3.55
C LYS A 399 -13.45 10.12 -2.17
N MET A 400 -14.36 10.35 -1.22
CA MET A 400 -14.29 9.73 0.10
C MET A 400 -14.46 8.22 -0.03
N ARG A 401 -15.42 7.75 -0.83
CA ARG A 401 -15.64 6.32 -1.07
C ARG A 401 -14.44 5.64 -1.73
N ALA A 402 -13.79 6.33 -2.68
CA ALA A 402 -12.56 5.86 -3.31
C ALA A 402 -11.38 5.77 -2.33
N GLY A 403 -11.23 6.76 -1.44
CA GLY A 403 -10.16 6.79 -0.45
C GLY A 403 -10.37 5.89 0.76
N PHE A 404 -11.63 5.66 1.14
CA PHE A 404 -12.06 4.97 2.35
C PHE A 404 -13.13 3.92 1.97
N PRO A 405 -12.72 2.77 1.44
CA PRO A 405 -13.61 1.83 0.74
C PRO A 405 -14.63 1.13 1.65
N ASN A 406 -14.49 1.22 2.97
CA ASN A 406 -15.39 0.61 3.94
C ASN A 406 -16.47 1.58 4.47
N ILE A 407 -16.57 2.81 3.95
CA ILE A 407 -17.66 3.75 4.28
C ILE A 407 -19.02 3.14 3.91
N LYS A 408 -19.79 2.65 4.88
CA LYS A 408 -21.11 2.08 4.63
C LYS A 408 -22.18 3.15 4.43
N TYR A 409 -22.11 4.23 5.22
CA TYR A 409 -23.06 5.33 5.16
C TYR A 409 -22.37 6.68 5.10
N PHE A 410 -23.01 7.61 4.42
CA PHE A 410 -22.73 9.02 4.55
C PHE A 410 -23.69 9.67 5.55
N VAL A 411 -23.15 10.59 6.35
CA VAL A 411 -23.93 11.54 7.14
C VAL A 411 -23.64 12.93 6.60
N LEU A 412 -24.66 13.59 6.07
CA LEU A 412 -24.53 14.93 5.51
C LEU A 412 -25.07 15.93 6.52
N VAL A 413 -24.16 16.67 7.16
CA VAL A 413 -24.47 17.46 8.35
C VAL A 413 -24.05 18.92 8.12
N GLY A 414 -25.00 19.83 8.33
CA GLY A 414 -24.78 21.26 8.12
C GLY A 414 -25.97 22.10 8.56
N ILE A 415 -26.07 23.30 8.01
CA ILE A 415 -27.15 24.25 8.27
C ILE A 415 -28.18 24.26 7.13
N ALA A 416 -29.37 24.78 7.42
CA ALA A 416 -30.47 24.94 6.46
C ALA A 416 -31.39 26.09 6.87
N GLY A 417 -32.24 26.51 5.93
CA GLY A 417 -33.40 27.36 6.22
C GLY A 417 -34.62 26.52 6.58
N GLY A 418 -35.30 26.84 7.67
CA GLY A 418 -36.43 26.07 8.19
C GLY A 418 -37.79 26.58 7.71
N VAL A 419 -38.79 25.70 7.67
CA VAL A 419 -40.18 26.11 7.51
C VAL A 419 -40.78 26.35 8.90
N PRO A 420 -41.19 27.58 9.25
CA PRO A 420 -41.58 27.92 10.63
C PRO A 420 -42.69 27.05 11.20
N ARG A 421 -43.69 26.72 10.37
CA ARG A 421 -44.84 25.88 10.75
C ARG A 421 -45.03 24.76 9.74
N HIS A 422 -45.14 23.52 10.21
CA HIS A 422 -45.36 22.37 9.34
C HIS A 422 -46.27 21.31 9.98
N GLY A 423 -46.76 20.37 9.16
CA GLY A 423 -47.70 19.33 9.59
C GLY A 423 -49.17 19.70 9.37
N PRO A 424 -50.10 18.77 9.64
CA PRO A 424 -51.51 18.97 9.37
C PRO A 424 -52.14 19.98 10.33
N THR A 425 -53.21 20.65 9.87
CA THR A 425 -53.99 21.59 10.67
C THR A 425 -54.48 20.91 11.96
N GLY A 426 -54.18 21.50 13.12
CA GLY A 426 -54.54 20.96 14.45
C GLY A 426 -53.48 20.06 15.10
N ALA A 427 -52.42 19.68 14.38
CA ALA A 427 -51.25 18.99 14.94
C ALA A 427 -49.95 19.54 14.32
N SER A 428 -49.92 20.84 14.04
CA SER A 428 -48.77 21.52 13.47
C SER A 428 -47.63 21.63 14.48
N SER A 429 -46.41 21.40 14.00
CA SER A 429 -45.18 21.65 14.74
C SER A 429 -44.59 23.00 14.33
N GLU A 430 -43.91 23.63 15.27
CA GLU A 430 -43.24 24.92 15.09
C GLU A 430 -41.73 24.68 15.12
N ILE A 431 -41.03 25.09 14.05
CA ILE A 431 -39.56 25.08 13.97
C ILE A 431 -39.05 26.45 14.40
N VAL A 432 -38.06 26.49 15.29
CA VAL A 432 -37.37 27.71 15.68
C VAL A 432 -35.88 27.66 15.35
N LEU A 433 -35.23 28.82 15.34
CA LEU A 433 -33.79 28.86 15.06
C LEU A 433 -33.00 28.06 16.10
N GLY A 434 -31.99 27.33 15.61
CA GLY A 434 -31.19 26.38 16.38
C GLY A 434 -31.76 24.96 16.47
N ASP A 435 -33.04 24.75 16.11
CA ASP A 435 -33.61 23.41 16.01
C ASP A 435 -32.91 22.59 14.91
N VAL A 436 -33.10 21.27 14.97
CA VAL A 436 -32.49 20.32 14.03
C VAL A 436 -33.58 19.62 13.24
N VAL A 437 -33.40 19.53 11.93
CA VAL A 437 -34.19 18.67 11.04
C VAL A 437 -33.36 17.46 10.64
N VAL A 438 -33.92 16.27 10.81
CA VAL A 438 -33.35 15.02 10.29
C VAL A 438 -34.23 14.52 9.15
N SER A 439 -33.63 14.19 8.01
CA SER A 439 -34.34 13.63 6.86
C SER A 439 -35.11 12.38 7.30
N SER A 440 -36.39 12.29 6.96
CA SER A 440 -37.23 11.14 7.26
C SER A 440 -38.32 11.01 6.21
N PRO A 441 -38.55 9.81 5.62
CA PRO A 441 -39.54 9.63 4.57
C PRO A 441 -40.94 10.10 4.99
N ARG A 442 -41.57 10.94 4.16
CA ARG A 442 -42.97 11.39 4.32
C ARG A 442 -43.64 11.54 2.96
N GLY A 443 -44.92 11.20 2.91
CA GLY A 443 -45.71 11.21 1.67
C GLY A 443 -45.05 10.38 0.59
N ASN A 444 -44.72 11.02 -0.54
CA ASN A 444 -44.13 10.39 -1.72
C ASN A 444 -42.59 10.53 -1.79
N HIS A 445 -41.93 11.02 -0.74
CA HIS A 445 -40.50 11.33 -0.77
C HIS A 445 -39.69 10.48 0.23
N GLY A 446 -38.46 10.13 -0.16
CA GLY A 446 -37.53 9.30 0.63
C GLY A 446 -36.87 10.01 1.82
N GLY A 447 -37.32 11.22 2.17
CA GLY A 447 -36.75 12.10 3.20
C GLY A 447 -35.96 13.28 2.64
N VAL A 448 -35.57 13.24 1.38
CA VAL A 448 -35.00 14.37 0.62
C VAL A 448 -35.73 14.45 -0.72
N LEU A 449 -35.89 15.65 -1.27
CA LEU A 449 -36.36 15.86 -2.63
C LEU A 449 -35.54 16.94 -3.33
N GLN A 450 -35.28 16.78 -4.63
CA GLN A 450 -34.61 17.80 -5.43
C GLN A 450 -35.64 18.70 -6.15
N TYR A 451 -36.06 19.80 -5.52
CA TYR A 451 -37.21 20.58 -6.02
C TYR A 451 -36.91 21.47 -7.25
N ASP A 452 -35.64 21.64 -7.64
CA ASP A 452 -35.23 22.35 -8.87
C ASP A 452 -35.10 21.42 -10.11
N LYS A 453 -35.43 20.13 -9.97
CA LYS A 453 -35.42 19.14 -11.05
C LYS A 453 -36.84 18.91 -11.57
N GLY A 454 -37.11 19.33 -12.80
CA GLY A 454 -38.47 19.27 -13.34
C GLY A 454 -38.60 19.72 -14.79
N ALA A 455 -39.85 19.85 -15.22
CA ALA A 455 -40.19 20.41 -16.53
C ALA A 455 -40.95 21.72 -16.34
N TRP A 456 -40.53 22.78 -17.04
CA TRP A 456 -41.23 24.05 -17.05
C TRP A 456 -42.61 23.90 -17.74
N GLN A 457 -43.63 24.49 -17.14
CA GLN A 457 -45.01 24.53 -17.63
C GLN A 457 -45.53 25.96 -17.58
N GLY A 458 -46.20 26.39 -18.66
CA GLY A 458 -46.91 27.68 -18.71
C GLY A 458 -46.07 28.89 -18.24
N GLU A 459 -46.68 29.75 -17.44
CA GLU A 459 -46.15 31.01 -16.86
C GLU A 459 -44.95 30.80 -15.90
N GLY A 460 -43.87 30.16 -16.36
CA GLY A 460 -42.64 30.02 -15.58
C GLY A 460 -42.77 29.11 -14.35
N ARG A 461 -43.71 28.16 -14.34
CA ARG A 461 -43.84 27.19 -13.24
C ARG A 461 -42.99 25.96 -13.52
N LEU A 462 -42.08 25.61 -12.62
CA LEU A 462 -41.38 24.34 -12.67
C LEU A 462 -42.24 23.24 -12.04
N ASN A 463 -42.66 22.26 -12.83
CA ASN A 463 -43.31 21.07 -12.31
C ASN A 463 -42.25 20.02 -11.98
N PHE A 464 -42.10 19.72 -10.69
CA PHE A 464 -41.13 18.76 -10.17
C PHE A 464 -41.27 17.39 -10.85
N ARG A 465 -40.14 16.82 -11.26
CA ARG A 465 -40.05 15.46 -11.80
C ARG A 465 -38.78 14.79 -11.29
N GLY A 466 -38.96 13.76 -10.47
CA GLY A 466 -37.87 12.91 -10.02
C GLY A 466 -38.15 12.30 -8.66
N HIS A 467 -37.19 11.52 -8.19
CA HIS A 467 -37.10 11.06 -6.81
C HIS A 467 -35.60 10.98 -6.49
N THR A 468 -35.23 11.17 -5.22
CA THR A 468 -33.91 10.71 -4.74
C THR A 468 -34.09 9.29 -4.19
N ASN A 469 -32.99 8.57 -3.96
CA ASN A 469 -33.10 7.35 -3.16
C ASN A 469 -33.57 7.71 -1.74
N GLY A 470 -34.19 6.74 -1.07
CA GLY A 470 -34.58 6.89 0.33
C GLY A 470 -33.47 6.48 1.29
N ILE A 471 -33.68 6.78 2.57
CA ILE A 471 -32.82 6.31 3.65
C ILE A 471 -32.81 4.76 3.67
N PRO A 472 -31.63 4.11 3.68
CA PRO A 472 -31.52 2.66 3.78
C PRO A 472 -32.29 2.08 4.97
N GLY A 473 -32.86 0.88 4.83
CA GLY A 473 -33.76 0.30 5.82
C GLY A 473 -33.14 0.12 7.23
N ASP A 474 -31.87 -0.25 7.30
CA ASP A 474 -31.15 -0.39 8.57
C ASP A 474 -30.86 0.98 9.24
N LEU A 475 -30.48 1.98 8.45
CA LEU A 475 -30.31 3.36 8.92
C LEU A 475 -31.65 3.99 9.34
N LEU A 476 -32.74 3.69 8.62
CA LEU A 476 -34.09 4.12 8.97
C LEU A 476 -34.59 3.46 10.26
N ALA A 477 -34.25 2.19 10.50
CA ALA A 477 -34.55 1.52 11.78
C ALA A 477 -33.81 2.20 12.95
N ALA A 478 -32.53 2.53 12.78
CA ALA A 478 -31.77 3.29 13.78
C ALA A 478 -32.37 4.68 14.02
N LEU A 479 -32.79 5.37 12.96
CA LEU A 479 -33.48 6.67 13.05
C LEU A 479 -34.82 6.57 13.81
N ASN A 480 -35.61 5.52 13.55
CA ASN A 480 -36.89 5.32 14.23
C ASN A 480 -36.70 4.98 15.72
N ASN A 481 -35.68 4.21 16.08
CA ASN A 481 -35.30 3.99 17.47
C ASN A 481 -34.82 5.29 18.13
N PHE A 482 -33.99 6.08 17.45
CA PHE A 482 -33.57 7.41 17.92
C PHE A 482 -34.77 8.33 18.16
N ARG A 483 -35.78 8.28 17.29
CA ARG A 483 -37.04 9.03 17.45
C ARG A 483 -37.88 8.52 18.62
N GLY A 484 -37.98 7.21 18.81
CA GLY A 484 -38.82 6.57 19.83
C GLY A 484 -38.24 6.57 21.24
N GLU A 485 -36.91 6.47 21.38
CA GLU A 485 -36.21 6.49 22.68
C GLU A 485 -36.06 7.89 23.26
N GLY A 486 -36.40 8.92 22.48
CA GLY A 486 -36.56 10.29 22.96
C GLY A 486 -35.26 11.01 23.29
N TRP A 487 -35.36 12.33 23.21
CA TRP A 487 -34.40 13.37 23.59
C TRP A 487 -33.50 13.08 24.82
N SER A 488 -33.97 12.24 25.75
CA SER A 488 -33.29 11.87 26.99
C SER A 488 -31.98 11.10 26.82
N ARG A 489 -31.78 10.36 25.72
CA ARG A 489 -30.52 9.61 25.47
C ARG A 489 -29.47 10.37 24.66
N THR A 490 -29.89 11.32 23.83
CA THR A 490 -29.02 11.93 22.81
C THR A 490 -28.24 13.12 23.36
N ASN A 491 -28.69 13.66 24.50
CA ASN A 491 -28.08 14.72 25.31
C ASN A 491 -27.34 15.77 24.45
N ILE A 492 -28.05 16.29 23.45
CA ILE A 492 -27.59 17.39 22.58
C ILE A 492 -27.08 18.55 23.45
N PRO A 493 -27.78 18.99 24.51
CA PRO A 493 -27.29 20.06 25.40
C PRO A 493 -25.92 19.75 26.03
N LEU A 494 -25.71 18.53 26.54
CA LEU A 494 -24.41 18.14 27.08
C LEU A 494 -23.33 18.08 26.00
N THR A 495 -23.67 17.63 24.80
CA THR A 495 -22.72 17.60 23.68
C THR A 495 -22.30 19.01 23.28
N LEU A 496 -23.24 19.95 23.17
CA LEU A 496 -22.97 21.37 22.92
C LEU A 496 -22.03 21.96 23.98
N LYS A 497 -22.31 21.68 25.26
CA LYS A 497 -21.43 22.10 26.37
C LYS A 497 -20.01 21.54 26.21
N LYS A 498 -19.87 20.24 25.89
CA LYS A 498 -18.57 19.60 25.65
C LYS A 498 -17.84 20.19 24.43
N MET A 499 -18.57 20.52 23.37
CA MET A 499 -18.00 21.16 22.17
C MET A 499 -17.39 22.51 22.52
N ARG A 500 -18.11 23.36 23.27
CA ARG A 500 -17.61 24.67 23.71
C ARG A 500 -16.36 24.55 24.57
N LEU A 501 -16.30 23.57 25.47
CA LEU A 501 -15.12 23.34 26.32
C LEU A 501 -13.84 22.96 25.56
N LYS A 502 -13.93 22.57 24.29
CA LYS A 502 -12.77 22.31 23.42
C LYS A 502 -12.24 23.58 22.72
N LEU A 503 -12.96 24.69 22.83
CA LEU A 503 -12.60 25.97 22.23
C LEU A 503 -11.98 26.89 23.28
N ASP A 504 -11.13 27.83 22.83
CA ASP A 504 -10.72 28.95 23.67
C ASP A 504 -11.89 29.90 23.95
N GLU A 505 -11.76 30.68 25.03
CA GLU A 505 -12.82 31.58 25.54
C GLU A 505 -13.43 32.49 24.46
N ARG A 506 -12.61 33.03 23.54
CA ARG A 506 -13.11 33.93 22.49
C ARG A 506 -14.02 33.22 21.49
N ARG A 507 -13.74 31.95 21.19
CA ARG A 507 -14.51 31.15 20.25
C ARG A 507 -15.72 30.48 20.88
N GLN A 508 -15.74 30.27 22.19
CA GLN A 508 -16.88 29.66 22.90
C GLN A 508 -18.19 30.41 22.62
N HIS A 509 -18.17 31.73 22.73
CA HIS A 509 -19.36 32.59 22.52
C HIS A 509 -19.95 32.53 21.12
N GLN A 510 -19.17 32.09 20.13
CA GLN A 510 -19.65 31.94 18.76
C GLN A 510 -20.64 30.77 18.63
N PHE A 511 -20.64 29.83 19.57
CA PHE A 511 -21.48 28.63 19.59
C PHE A 511 -22.54 28.66 20.69
N ASP A 512 -22.77 29.80 21.35
CA ASP A 512 -23.84 29.97 22.33
C ASP A 512 -25.20 30.08 21.63
N ASP A 513 -26.28 29.60 22.27
CA ASP A 513 -27.65 29.84 21.79
C ASP A 513 -27.91 31.36 21.83
N PRO A 514 -28.16 32.02 20.68
CA PRO A 514 -28.39 33.46 20.64
C PRO A 514 -29.65 33.92 21.39
N GLY A 515 -30.54 32.99 21.74
CA GLY A 515 -31.72 33.23 22.56
C GLY A 515 -32.95 33.70 21.79
N PRO A 516 -34.13 33.68 22.44
CA PRO A 516 -35.42 33.89 21.78
C PRO A 516 -35.60 35.30 21.20
N THR A 517 -34.93 36.32 21.76
CA THR A 517 -35.00 37.71 21.24
C THR A 517 -34.26 37.92 19.93
N ARG A 518 -33.39 36.97 19.56
CA ARG A 518 -32.64 36.96 18.30
C ARG A 518 -33.24 36.01 17.26
N ASP A 519 -34.34 35.36 17.61
CA ASP A 519 -35.17 34.60 16.69
C ASP A 519 -36.30 35.49 16.18
N ARG A 520 -36.15 35.96 14.95
CA ARG A 520 -37.06 36.90 14.30
C ARG A 520 -37.65 36.21 13.08
N LEU A 521 -38.92 35.85 13.17
CA LEU A 521 -39.70 35.39 12.02
C LEU A 521 -40.44 36.60 11.46
N PHE A 522 -40.12 37.02 10.24
CA PHE A 522 -40.84 38.10 9.58
C PHE A 522 -42.13 37.58 8.92
N GLU A 523 -43.09 38.47 8.72
CA GLU A 523 -44.28 38.19 7.89
C GLU A 523 -43.87 37.78 6.47
N ASP A 524 -44.64 36.86 5.86
CA ASP A 524 -44.26 36.22 4.59
C ASP A 524 -44.24 37.20 3.41
N GLU A 525 -44.99 38.29 3.49
CA GLU A 525 -45.07 39.37 2.50
C GLU A 525 -44.07 40.51 2.75
N TYR A 526 -43.35 40.50 3.87
CA TYR A 526 -42.36 41.52 4.18
C TYR A 526 -41.02 41.17 3.52
N ASP A 527 -40.55 41.99 2.60
CA ASP A 527 -39.24 41.80 1.97
C ASP A 527 -38.12 42.45 2.80
N HIS A 528 -36.93 41.86 2.75
CA HIS A 528 -35.75 42.44 3.36
C HIS A 528 -35.40 43.80 2.73
N GLN A 529 -35.21 44.83 3.56
CA GLN A 529 -35.00 46.21 3.11
C GLN A 529 -33.52 46.61 2.93
N GLY A 530 -32.59 45.76 3.37
CA GLY A 530 -31.14 45.96 3.22
C GLY A 530 -30.54 45.21 2.03
N THR A 531 -29.22 45.11 2.02
CA THR A 531 -28.51 44.19 1.11
C THR A 531 -28.46 42.78 1.72
N GLU A 532 -28.22 41.76 0.89
CA GLU A 532 -28.06 40.36 1.36
C GLU A 532 -26.93 40.15 2.40
N LEU A 533 -26.07 41.17 2.59
CA LEU A 533 -24.98 41.14 3.56
C LEU A 533 -25.39 41.64 4.94
N ASP A 534 -26.41 42.48 5.01
CA ASP A 534 -26.83 43.18 6.23
C ASP A 534 -27.61 42.23 7.16
N ASP A 535 -27.43 42.39 8.47
CA ASP A 535 -28.32 41.75 9.41
C ASP A 535 -29.65 42.53 9.47
N CYS A 536 -30.76 41.83 9.63
CA CYS A 536 -32.10 42.45 9.70
C CYS A 536 -32.30 43.32 10.96
N LYS A 537 -31.22 43.69 11.65
CA LYS A 537 -31.25 44.39 12.92
C LYS A 537 -31.53 45.87 12.74
N ASP A 538 -30.83 46.49 11.79
CA ASP A 538 -30.85 47.94 11.61
C ASP A 538 -31.56 48.37 10.31
N CYS A 539 -31.82 47.43 9.40
CA CYS A 539 -32.47 47.71 8.11
C CYS A 539 -33.96 47.29 8.04
N CYS A 540 -34.42 46.36 8.88
CA CYS A 540 -35.78 45.82 8.81
C CYS A 540 -36.64 46.27 10.01
N ASP A 541 -37.95 46.41 9.77
CA ASP A 541 -38.92 46.82 10.78
C ASP A 541 -39.19 45.66 11.75
N ALA A 542 -38.93 45.89 13.04
CA ALA A 542 -39.16 44.89 14.08
C ALA A 542 -40.64 44.59 14.30
N ASP A 543 -41.54 45.52 13.96
CA ASP A 543 -42.99 45.34 14.10
C ASP A 543 -43.56 44.34 13.08
N GLN A 544 -42.78 44.01 12.05
CA GLN A 544 -43.09 42.97 11.05
C GLN A 544 -42.63 41.58 11.48
N THR A 545 -42.23 41.40 12.74
CA THR A 545 -41.77 40.12 13.29
C THR A 545 -42.78 39.49 14.24
N ILE A 546 -42.91 38.17 14.16
CA ILE A 546 -43.73 37.36 15.05
C ILE A 546 -42.79 36.64 16.03
N SER A 547 -42.92 36.94 17.33
CA SER A 547 -42.10 36.35 18.38
C SER A 547 -42.46 34.87 18.63
N ARG A 548 -41.53 34.13 19.26
CA ARG A 548 -41.79 32.75 19.71
C ARG A 548 -43.02 32.63 20.60
N SER A 549 -43.25 33.60 21.50
CA SER A 549 -44.43 33.63 22.38
C SER A 549 -45.74 33.79 21.61
N GLU A 550 -45.76 34.62 20.58
CA GLU A 550 -46.96 34.85 19.75
C GLU A 550 -47.29 33.64 18.87
N ARG A 551 -46.28 32.83 18.52
CA ARG A 551 -46.45 31.56 17.82
C ARG A 551 -46.97 30.42 18.73
N GLY A 552 -47.01 30.63 20.05
CA GLY A 552 -47.53 29.71 21.05
C GLY A 552 -46.49 28.74 21.62
N ASP A 553 -46.94 27.86 22.52
CA ASP A 553 -46.08 26.94 23.30
C ASP A 553 -45.19 26.05 22.42
N GLY A 554 -45.66 25.66 21.24
CA GLY A 554 -44.91 24.83 20.29
C GLY A 554 -43.62 25.49 19.77
N ALA A 555 -43.57 26.82 19.73
CA ALA A 555 -42.39 27.58 19.34
C ALA A 555 -41.50 27.98 20.53
N THR A 556 -41.87 27.62 21.76
CA THR A 556 -41.12 27.97 22.96
C THR A 556 -40.28 26.77 23.42
N ARG A 557 -38.99 27.00 23.64
CA ARG A 557 -38.05 25.99 24.17
C ARG A 557 -37.07 26.62 25.16
N LEU A 558 -36.50 25.81 26.05
CA LEU A 558 -35.44 26.25 26.95
C LEU A 558 -34.18 26.63 26.15
N LEU A 559 -33.39 27.55 26.70
CA LEU A 559 -32.12 27.94 26.14
C LEU A 559 -31.20 26.71 26.06
N ASP A 560 -30.48 26.55 24.96
CA ASP A 560 -29.58 25.41 24.73
C ASP A 560 -30.25 24.02 24.64
N GLU A 561 -31.57 23.96 24.56
CA GLU A 561 -32.34 22.73 24.36
C GLU A 561 -33.11 22.78 23.04
N PRO A 562 -32.43 22.63 21.87
CA PRO A 562 -33.10 22.66 20.57
C PRO A 562 -34.13 21.52 20.44
N LEU A 563 -35.00 21.52 19.44
CA LEU A 563 -35.86 20.36 19.15
C LEU A 563 -35.38 19.61 17.90
N VAL A 564 -35.61 18.29 17.85
CA VAL A 564 -35.39 17.50 16.61
C VAL A 564 -36.71 17.26 15.89
N HIS A 565 -36.78 17.70 14.64
CA HIS A 565 -37.89 17.51 13.74
C HIS A 565 -37.53 16.48 12.66
N PHE A 566 -38.49 15.67 12.23
CA PHE A 566 -38.28 14.60 11.25
C PHE A 566 -39.22 14.78 10.07
N GLY A 567 -38.67 14.92 8.86
CA GLY A 567 -39.47 15.10 7.65
C GLY A 567 -38.66 15.26 6.37
N ASN A 568 -39.32 15.70 5.31
CA ASN A 568 -38.70 15.89 4.00
C ASN A 568 -37.83 17.15 3.98
N ILE A 569 -36.66 17.04 3.36
CA ILE A 569 -35.73 18.15 3.15
C ILE A 569 -35.71 18.51 1.66
N ALA A 570 -35.94 19.78 1.34
CA ALA A 570 -35.89 20.31 -0.02
C ALA A 570 -34.46 20.71 -0.41
N SER A 571 -33.90 20.01 -1.39
CA SER A 571 -32.53 20.20 -1.89
C SER A 571 -32.52 20.86 -3.27
N SER A 572 -31.62 21.80 -3.52
CA SER A 572 -31.51 22.51 -4.81
C SER A 572 -30.16 23.18 -5.02
N ASN A 573 -29.77 23.48 -6.26
CA ASN A 573 -28.61 24.35 -6.51
C ASN A 573 -28.94 25.84 -6.32
N GLN A 574 -30.21 26.17 -6.09
CA GLN A 574 -30.70 27.53 -5.87
C GLN A 574 -30.96 27.76 -4.38
N LEU A 575 -30.51 28.91 -3.87
CA LEU A 575 -30.77 29.34 -2.51
C LEU A 575 -32.23 29.81 -2.40
N GLN A 576 -33.00 29.18 -1.51
CA GLN A 576 -34.37 29.60 -1.23
C GLN A 576 -34.38 30.87 -0.37
N ILE A 577 -34.92 31.96 -0.92
CA ILE A 577 -35.03 33.26 -0.26
C ILE A 577 -36.45 33.87 -0.32
N SER A 578 -37.44 33.17 -0.87
CA SER A 578 -38.81 33.66 -0.94
C SER A 578 -39.71 32.88 0.03
N ALA A 579 -40.29 33.57 1.01
CA ALA A 579 -41.22 32.95 1.95
C ALA A 579 -42.44 32.32 1.23
N ARG A 580 -42.94 32.99 0.18
CA ARG A 580 -44.02 32.48 -0.68
C ARG A 580 -43.66 31.16 -1.38
N GLU A 581 -42.50 31.09 -2.03
CA GLU A 581 -42.07 29.86 -2.70
C GLU A 581 -41.74 28.75 -1.69
N ARG A 582 -41.16 29.09 -0.53
CA ARG A 582 -40.94 28.16 0.59
C ARG A 582 -42.25 27.52 1.03
N ASN A 583 -43.28 28.32 1.27
CA ASN A 583 -44.60 27.85 1.70
C ASN A 583 -45.26 27.00 0.61
N ARG A 584 -45.14 27.39 -0.66
CA ARG A 584 -45.63 26.58 -1.80
C ARG A 584 -44.99 25.20 -1.82
N VAL A 585 -43.66 25.12 -1.73
CA VAL A 585 -42.93 23.85 -1.75
C VAL A 585 -43.26 23.01 -0.50
N GLN A 586 -43.44 23.62 0.66
CA GLN A 586 -43.91 22.92 1.85
C GLN A 586 -45.31 22.31 1.65
N LEU A 587 -46.26 23.04 1.06
CA LEU A 587 -47.60 22.53 0.79
C LEU A 587 -47.60 21.42 -0.26
N GLU A 588 -46.79 21.55 -1.32
CA GLU A 588 -46.74 20.58 -2.42
C GLU A 588 -45.98 19.29 -2.06
N HIS A 589 -44.99 19.37 -1.14
CA HIS A 589 -44.03 18.28 -0.92
C HIS A 589 -43.79 17.91 0.55
N GLU A 590 -44.51 18.55 1.48
CA GLU A 590 -44.32 18.37 2.92
C GLU A 590 -42.88 18.63 3.39
N ALA A 591 -42.14 19.47 2.65
CA ALA A 591 -40.79 19.87 2.99
C ALA A 591 -40.79 20.75 4.25
N ILE A 592 -39.83 20.52 5.15
CA ILE A 592 -39.73 21.26 6.42
C ILE A 592 -38.44 22.07 6.57
N CYS A 593 -37.47 21.88 5.67
CA CYS A 593 -36.32 22.77 5.53
C CYS A 593 -35.71 22.72 4.11
N PHE A 594 -34.84 23.68 3.82
CA PHE A 594 -34.22 23.92 2.52
C PHE A 594 -32.68 23.98 2.64
N GLU A 595 -32.00 23.21 1.79
CA GLU A 595 -30.53 23.13 1.73
C GLU A 595 -30.05 22.89 0.29
N MET A 596 -28.72 22.77 0.07
CA MET A 596 -28.13 22.83 -1.27
C MET A 596 -27.22 21.66 -1.65
N GLU A 597 -27.27 20.51 -0.97
CA GLU A 597 -26.29 19.44 -1.18
C GLU A 597 -26.87 18.03 -1.24
N ALA A 598 -27.83 17.72 -0.37
CA ALA A 598 -28.24 16.37 -0.04
C ALA A 598 -28.65 15.51 -1.25
N ALA A 599 -29.43 16.08 -2.18
CA ALA A 599 -29.91 15.32 -3.32
C ALA A 599 -28.77 14.77 -4.19
N GLY A 600 -27.65 15.49 -4.32
CA GLY A 600 -26.50 15.03 -5.09
C GLY A 600 -25.84 13.79 -4.49
N VAL A 601 -25.77 13.69 -3.17
CA VAL A 601 -25.18 12.54 -2.47
C VAL A 601 -26.15 11.37 -2.43
N MET A 602 -27.42 11.66 -2.13
CA MET A 602 -28.46 10.63 -1.92
C MET A 602 -28.89 9.96 -3.24
N GLU A 603 -28.62 10.55 -4.41
CA GLU A 603 -28.85 9.90 -5.72
C GLU A 603 -28.00 8.62 -5.90
N GLU A 604 -26.82 8.54 -5.28
CA GLU A 604 -25.86 7.44 -5.52
C GLU A 604 -25.44 6.69 -4.25
N TYR A 605 -25.46 7.36 -3.09
CA TYR A 605 -24.89 6.81 -1.86
C TYR A 605 -25.91 6.70 -0.71
N PRO A 606 -25.86 5.61 0.09
CA PRO A 606 -26.58 5.49 1.35
C PRO A 606 -26.29 6.68 2.27
N CYS A 607 -27.29 7.52 2.53
CA CYS A 607 -27.10 8.79 3.21
C CYS A 607 -28.23 9.08 4.20
N ILE A 608 -27.90 9.82 5.26
CA ILE A 608 -28.87 10.52 6.10
C ILE A 608 -28.45 11.98 6.26
N VAL A 609 -29.43 12.88 6.27
CA VAL A 609 -29.20 14.32 6.24
C VAL A 609 -29.68 14.93 7.55
N ILE A 610 -28.84 15.76 8.15
CA ILE A 610 -29.08 16.38 9.45
C ILE A 610 -28.76 17.86 9.33
N ARG A 611 -29.76 18.72 9.51
CA ARG A 611 -29.66 20.15 9.25
C ARG A 611 -30.06 20.97 10.47
N GLY A 612 -29.17 21.84 10.93
CA GLY A 612 -29.48 22.84 11.95
C GLY A 612 -30.11 24.07 11.29
N ILE A 613 -31.17 24.60 11.88
CA ILE A 613 -31.91 25.71 11.29
C ILE A 613 -31.29 27.04 11.69
N CYS A 614 -30.76 27.79 10.70
CA CYS A 614 -30.11 29.09 10.93
C CYS A 614 -30.86 30.29 10.36
N ASP A 615 -31.82 30.07 9.46
CA ASP A 615 -32.76 31.07 8.96
C ASP A 615 -34.10 30.39 8.61
N TYR A 616 -35.08 31.15 8.10
CA TYR A 616 -36.41 30.63 7.76
C TYR A 616 -36.64 30.46 6.25
N ALA A 617 -35.58 30.23 5.47
CA ALA A 617 -35.65 30.08 4.01
C ALA A 617 -36.41 31.22 3.30
N ASP A 618 -36.21 32.44 3.81
CA ASP A 618 -36.75 33.69 3.28
C ASP A 618 -35.59 34.68 3.01
N SER A 619 -35.94 35.95 2.75
CA SER A 619 -34.98 37.02 2.46
C SER A 619 -34.21 37.47 3.70
N HIS A 620 -34.62 37.07 4.90
CA HIS A 620 -34.09 37.57 6.18
C HIS A 620 -32.99 36.66 6.73
N LYS A 621 -31.82 36.72 6.11
CA LYS A 621 -30.67 35.90 6.52
C LYS A 621 -30.19 36.26 7.92
N ASN A 622 -29.91 35.23 8.73
CA ASN A 622 -29.47 35.41 10.10
C ASN A 622 -28.14 34.67 10.38
N LYS A 623 -27.04 35.33 10.01
CA LYS A 623 -25.68 34.78 10.13
C LYS A 623 -25.29 34.45 11.58
N GLY A 624 -25.89 35.15 12.56
CA GLY A 624 -25.62 34.95 13.99
C GLY A 624 -25.98 33.55 14.51
N TRP A 625 -26.87 32.83 13.83
CA TRP A 625 -27.29 31.48 14.23
C TRP A 625 -26.47 30.35 13.60
N GLN A 626 -25.65 30.63 12.58
CA GLN A 626 -25.03 29.57 11.77
C GLN A 626 -24.12 28.63 12.58
N ASN A 627 -23.27 29.18 13.45
CA ASN A 627 -22.39 28.37 14.28
C ASN A 627 -23.15 27.52 15.29
N TYR A 628 -24.15 28.11 15.96
CA TYR A 628 -25.00 27.39 16.89
C TYR A 628 -25.79 26.28 16.19
N ALA A 629 -26.47 26.60 15.09
CA ALA A 629 -27.22 25.64 14.27
C ALA A 629 -26.34 24.50 13.74
N ALA A 630 -25.13 24.81 13.26
CA ALA A 630 -24.18 23.78 12.83
C ALA A 630 -23.79 22.86 14.00
N ALA A 631 -23.62 23.42 15.21
CA ALA A 631 -23.30 22.63 16.39
C ALA A 631 -24.48 21.77 16.87
N THR A 632 -25.72 22.27 16.82
CA THR A 632 -26.91 21.47 17.19
C THR A 632 -27.08 20.30 16.22
N ALA A 633 -26.89 20.53 14.92
CA ALA A 633 -26.90 19.49 13.89
C ALA A 633 -25.82 18.42 14.13
N ALA A 634 -24.58 18.85 14.38
CA ALA A 634 -23.46 17.94 14.65
C ALA A 634 -23.67 17.13 15.95
N ALA A 635 -24.18 17.78 17.00
CA ALA A 635 -24.53 17.11 18.25
C ALA A 635 -25.64 16.06 18.07
N CYS A 636 -26.66 16.38 17.27
CA CYS A 636 -27.71 15.44 16.90
C CYS A 636 -27.15 14.24 16.12
N ALA A 637 -26.28 14.50 15.15
CA ALA A 637 -25.60 13.45 14.38
C ALA A 637 -24.78 12.51 15.27
N LYS A 638 -24.05 13.06 16.24
CA LYS A 638 -23.35 12.25 17.25
C LYS A 638 -24.30 11.34 18.04
N GLY A 639 -25.42 11.89 18.50
CA GLY A 639 -26.46 11.10 19.19
C GLY A 639 -26.98 9.96 18.31
N LEU A 640 -27.29 10.23 17.04
CA LEU A 640 -27.79 9.24 16.09
C LEU A 640 -26.75 8.14 15.82
N LEU A 641 -25.48 8.51 15.58
CA LEU A 641 -24.41 7.54 15.34
C LEU A 641 -24.23 6.56 16.51
N SER A 642 -24.51 6.99 17.75
CA SER A 642 -24.44 6.10 18.92
C SER A 642 -25.51 4.99 18.93
N MET A 643 -26.59 5.14 18.16
CA MET A 643 -27.65 4.14 18.01
C MET A 643 -27.43 3.21 16.82
N ILE A 644 -26.49 3.54 15.93
CA ILE A 644 -26.14 2.69 14.79
C ILE A 644 -25.13 1.64 15.28
N PRO A 645 -25.39 0.33 15.11
CA PRO A 645 -24.43 -0.70 15.47
C PRO A 645 -23.11 -0.53 14.74
N ALA A 646 -21.98 -0.71 15.43
CA ALA A 646 -20.67 -0.70 14.81
C ALA A 646 -20.53 -1.84 13.80
N ILE A 647 -19.84 -1.56 12.70
CA ILE A 647 -19.48 -2.57 11.72
C ILE A 647 -18.17 -3.20 12.19
N GLU A 648 -18.16 -4.52 12.37
CA GLU A 648 -16.91 -5.26 12.57
C GLU A 648 -16.09 -5.21 11.27
N VAL A 649 -15.22 -4.21 11.15
CA VAL A 649 -14.10 -4.29 10.22
C VAL A 649 -13.15 -5.28 10.88
N THR A 650 -12.92 -6.44 10.25
CA THR A 650 -12.01 -7.46 10.77
C THR A 650 -10.67 -6.82 11.11
N ASP A 651 -10.36 -6.70 12.40
CA ASP A 651 -9.11 -6.15 12.90
C ASP A 651 -7.95 -7.02 12.38
N SER A 652 -7.32 -6.56 11.30
CA SER A 652 -6.05 -7.10 10.81
C SER A 652 -4.91 -6.85 11.81
N ASP A 653 -5.14 -6.02 12.84
CA ASP A 653 -4.17 -5.69 13.89
C ASP A 653 -3.81 -6.86 14.80
N LYS A 654 -4.60 -7.94 14.83
CA LYS A 654 -4.26 -9.15 15.61
C LYS A 654 -3.19 -10.04 14.97
N ILE A 655 -2.81 -9.81 13.71
CA ILE A 655 -1.79 -10.62 13.03
C ILE A 655 -0.38 -9.99 13.13
N ALA A 656 -0.28 -8.67 13.34
CA ALA A 656 1.01 -7.97 13.40
C ALA A 656 1.72 -8.06 14.77
N SER A 657 1.01 -8.40 15.85
CA SER A 657 1.55 -8.36 17.21
C SER A 657 2.21 -9.66 17.70
N SER A 658 2.21 -10.74 16.91
CA SER A 658 2.79 -12.04 17.33
C SER A 658 4.16 -12.38 16.73
N SER A 659 4.84 -11.47 16.02
CA SER A 659 6.19 -11.74 15.50
C SER A 659 7.11 -10.52 15.49
N SER A 660 7.63 -10.14 16.66
CA SER A 660 9.00 -9.63 16.79
C SER A 660 9.31 -9.29 18.26
N HIS A 661 9.91 -10.24 18.98
CA HIS A 661 10.81 -9.90 20.08
C HIS A 661 12.24 -9.94 19.52
N GLN A 662 12.75 -8.78 19.10
CA GLN A 662 14.18 -8.51 19.11
C GLN A 662 14.43 -7.15 19.77
N PRO A 663 15.52 -6.99 20.54
CA PRO A 663 15.76 -5.78 21.33
C PRO A 663 16.13 -4.60 20.43
N ALA A 664 15.59 -3.45 20.75
CA ALA A 664 15.86 -2.18 20.10
C ALA A 664 17.36 -1.82 20.15
N THR A 665 17.99 -1.70 18.98
CA THR A 665 19.26 -0.98 18.82
C THR A 665 18.96 0.49 18.49
N GLN A 666 19.66 1.37 19.20
CA GLN A 666 19.50 2.83 19.21
C GLN A 666 19.42 3.45 17.81
N SER A 667 18.35 4.20 17.58
CA SER A 667 18.14 5.09 16.45
C SER A 667 19.17 6.23 16.46
N PHE A 668 20.11 6.22 15.52
CA PHE A 668 20.91 7.40 15.20
C PHE A 668 20.15 8.25 14.18
N ASN A 669 19.81 9.47 14.57
CA ASN A 669 19.31 10.50 13.66
C ASN A 669 20.42 10.89 12.67
N VAL A 670 20.26 10.53 11.40
CA VAL A 670 21.14 10.97 10.31
C VAL A 670 20.50 12.17 9.63
N THR A 671 21.04 13.35 9.88
CA THR A 671 20.69 14.59 9.18
C THR A 671 21.37 14.62 7.81
N PHE A 672 20.60 14.74 6.73
CA PHE A 672 21.16 14.88 5.37
C PHE A 672 21.80 16.27 5.19
N GLY A 673 23.13 16.31 5.16
CA GLY A 673 23.89 17.49 4.76
C GLY A 673 23.82 17.73 3.25
N LYS A 674 23.50 18.97 2.84
CA LYS A 674 23.57 19.45 1.45
C LYS A 674 25.02 19.42 0.95
N ASN A 675 25.45 18.36 0.28
CA ASN A 675 26.77 18.29 -0.35
C ASN A 675 26.74 18.77 -1.81
N ASN A 676 26.81 20.09 -1.99
CA ASN A 676 27.12 20.75 -3.26
C ASN A 676 28.64 21.05 -3.39
N LYS A 677 29.52 20.09 -3.07
CA LYS A 677 30.96 20.23 -3.32
C LYS A 677 31.52 18.93 -3.85
N GLY A 678 31.79 18.92 -5.15
CA GLY A 678 32.47 17.85 -5.86
C GLY A 678 33.92 17.70 -5.37
N PHE A 679 34.36 16.45 -5.37
CA PHE A 679 35.73 16.07 -5.02
C PHE A 679 36.68 16.49 -6.16
N GLN A 680 37.74 17.23 -5.81
CA GLN A 680 38.88 17.46 -6.70
C GLN A 680 39.85 16.27 -6.58
N SER A 681 40.08 15.55 -7.67
CA SER A 681 41.37 14.91 -7.97
C SER A 681 41.97 15.70 -9.14
N GLY A 682 43.17 16.28 -9.13
CA GLY A 682 44.39 15.96 -8.39
C GLY A 682 45.43 15.51 -9.41
N GLY A 683 46.34 16.40 -9.83
CA GLY A 683 47.45 16.08 -10.74
C GLY A 683 47.05 15.73 -12.19
N PRO A 684 47.96 15.91 -13.18
CA PRO A 684 47.59 15.85 -14.59
C PRO A 684 47.44 14.42 -15.10
N ILE A 685 46.23 14.08 -15.56
CA ILE A 685 45.97 12.90 -16.39
C ILE A 685 46.18 13.32 -17.86
N TYR A 686 47.23 12.83 -18.49
CA TYR A 686 47.43 12.95 -19.94
C TYR A 686 46.67 11.82 -20.64
N GLY A 687 45.65 12.19 -21.43
CA GLY A 687 44.89 11.27 -22.27
C GLY A 687 43.69 11.99 -22.87
N GLY A 688 43.81 12.42 -24.12
CA GLY A 688 42.84 13.30 -24.79
C GLY A 688 41.49 12.63 -25.01
N VAL A 689 40.43 13.25 -24.49
CA VAL A 689 39.05 13.03 -24.91
C VAL A 689 38.62 14.28 -25.68
N ASN A 690 38.59 14.18 -27.00
CA ASN A 690 38.06 15.23 -27.87
C ASN A 690 36.53 15.26 -27.76
N GLY A 691 35.93 16.43 -27.47
CA GLY A 691 34.52 16.65 -27.80
C GLY A 691 33.62 17.36 -26.77
N LEU A 692 34.12 18.13 -25.81
CA LEU A 692 33.26 18.99 -24.98
C LEU A 692 33.79 20.43 -24.92
N ARG A 693 33.16 21.32 -25.70
CA ARG A 693 33.25 22.77 -25.51
C ARG A 693 32.15 23.18 -24.52
N PHE A 694 32.53 23.68 -23.35
CA PHE A 694 31.63 24.48 -22.51
C PHE A 694 31.73 25.94 -22.95
N GLY A 695 30.58 26.54 -23.26
CA GLY A 695 30.46 27.95 -23.57
C GLY A 695 31.00 28.81 -22.42
N GLY A 696 31.84 29.77 -22.79
CA GLY A 696 32.42 30.75 -21.87
C GLY A 696 31.37 31.70 -21.29
N ALA A 697 31.78 32.35 -20.20
CA ALA A 697 31.06 33.37 -19.46
C ALA A 697 30.67 34.59 -20.31
#